data_AF-A0A4X2M5U0-F1
#
_entry.id   AF-A0A4X2M5U0-F1
#
_cell.length_a   1.000
_cell.length_b   1.000
_cell.length_c   1.000
_cell.angle_alpha   90.00
_cell.angle_beta   90.00
_cell.angle_gamma   90.00
#
_symmetry.space_group_name_H-M   'P 1'
#
loop_
_entity.id
_entity.type
_entity.pdbx_description
1 polymer ?
#
loop_
_entity_poly.entity_id
_entity_poly.type
_entity_poly.pdbx_seq_one_letter_code
_entity_poly.pdbx_strand_id
1 'polypeptide(L)'
;LLTEMSWNGSCRLVQYLEHLTDEEMKKFKLFLSDSLPRGRMENAGRTDMATLMVDHHGQQEAWDMAVSIWEKMGLTELWKRARTEDSLICKYSQKLRATENLLCSLTHLPHHLTIRSAPGVKKVRKFQLLRDRNSRPGEHANLHHRFTRLLLLQDHRHKEQKEHELLASGWQHAEIMKQRGQFLMVTALFDPDEKTGVHPRTVVLQGAAGIGKTTLARKVMLDWAEGNLFQDRFHYVFYISCREMNQLVKREISLADLIANDWPGLEVPITEIMSRPEQLLFIVDGLDELKFPCDEHRYDLCRDWRRQWPVHILLSSLLRKVMLPEASLLITARFTALGKFSSLLETPRHVEILGFSEEERKEYFCRFFRDEDLAQRAFSLIEDNEILFTMCFVPLVSWIVCTCLKQQMERGQDLSQVSQTATALYICYLSNLFTPGERICSNQTLRGLCQLAAEGIWGRKILFDEEDLRRHGLQVTDVSAFLDMYIFQKDSGCENYYSFIHLSFQEFFAAVFYALWGEKVGSVLEECQETDSSFVTLTVHFLFGFLRAETARKLEEIFSCQMSQEIKLELLQWVHSEIERCQKSSLPGQVLELMAFLYEAQDEEFLTMAMHHFQEITLNIRTKIQFLILAFCLNKKKSFHFFFLTYSTGKEVS
;
A
#
# COMPACT_ATOMS: atom_id res chain seq x y z
N LEU A 1 17.97 -7.25 -19.48
CA LEU A 1 17.44 -6.95 -20.85
C LEU A 1 17.52 -8.11 -21.84
N LEU A 2 18.12 -9.27 -21.51
CA LEU A 2 17.97 -10.51 -22.31
C LEU A 2 17.39 -11.70 -21.52
N THR A 3 17.19 -11.56 -20.20
CA THR A 3 16.34 -12.46 -19.40
C THR A 3 14.84 -12.24 -19.67
N GLU A 4 14.44 -11.09 -20.22
CA GLU A 4 13.09 -10.82 -20.74
C GLU A 4 12.89 -11.26 -22.21
N MET A 5 13.92 -11.85 -22.85
CA MET A 5 13.77 -12.53 -24.15
C MET A 5 13.63 -14.05 -24.02
N SER A 6 13.33 -14.54 -22.81
CA SER A 6 12.63 -15.82 -22.66
C SER A 6 11.17 -15.61 -23.10
N TRP A 7 10.96 -15.42 -24.40
CA TRP A 7 9.63 -15.29 -24.97
C TRP A 7 8.86 -16.60 -24.70
N ASN A 8 7.72 -16.46 -24.01
CA ASN A 8 6.64 -17.42 -24.08
C ASN A 8 6.39 -17.70 -25.58
N GLY A 9 6.54 -18.94 -26.04
CA GLY A 9 6.56 -19.27 -27.47
C GLY A 9 5.35 -18.83 -28.25
N SER A 10 4.22 -18.80 -27.55
CA SER A 10 2.96 -18.23 -28.03
C SER A 10 3.14 -16.76 -28.42
N CYS A 11 3.73 -15.91 -27.57
CA CYS A 11 3.89 -14.46 -27.85
C CYS A 11 4.71 -14.17 -29.12
N ARG A 12 5.72 -14.98 -29.43
CA ARG A 12 6.53 -14.79 -30.65
C ARG A 12 5.73 -15.16 -31.89
N LEU A 13 5.00 -16.27 -31.83
CA LEU A 13 4.19 -16.76 -32.94
C LEU A 13 2.98 -15.85 -33.20
N VAL A 14 2.35 -15.33 -32.14
CA VAL A 14 1.26 -14.33 -32.22
C VAL A 14 1.70 -13.10 -33.01
N GLN A 15 2.85 -12.50 -32.69
CA GLN A 15 3.32 -11.29 -33.37
C GLN A 15 3.53 -11.49 -34.87
N TYR A 16 3.99 -12.67 -35.28
CA TYR A 16 4.17 -12.96 -36.70
C TYR A 16 2.84 -13.27 -37.40
N LEU A 17 1.88 -13.89 -36.70
CA LEU A 17 0.54 -14.10 -37.24
C LEU A 17 -0.27 -12.80 -37.36
N GLU A 18 0.01 -11.80 -36.52
CA GLU A 18 -0.54 -10.43 -36.63
C GLU A 18 -0.13 -9.71 -37.91
N HIS A 19 1.01 -10.07 -38.49
CA HIS A 19 1.48 -9.51 -39.76
C HIS A 19 0.81 -10.13 -41.00
N LEU A 20 0.03 -11.21 -40.84
CA LEU A 20 -0.72 -11.82 -41.94
C LEU A 20 -2.04 -11.07 -42.17
N THR A 21 -2.34 -10.77 -43.44
CA THR A 21 -3.67 -10.33 -43.85
C THR A 21 -4.71 -11.43 -43.63
N ASP A 22 -6.01 -11.10 -43.62
CA ASP A 22 -7.06 -12.11 -43.38
C ASP A 22 -7.08 -13.21 -44.45
N GLU A 23 -6.72 -12.89 -45.70
CA GLU A 23 -6.61 -13.86 -46.80
C GLU A 23 -5.36 -14.75 -46.66
N GLU A 24 -4.23 -14.18 -46.23
CA GLU A 24 -3.04 -14.96 -45.89
C GLU A 24 -3.29 -15.86 -44.68
N MET A 25 -4.06 -15.40 -43.69
CA MET A 25 -4.42 -16.18 -42.52
C MET A 25 -5.31 -17.38 -42.88
N LYS A 26 -6.28 -17.21 -43.79
CA LYS A 26 -7.07 -18.34 -44.33
C LYS A 26 -6.18 -19.34 -45.06
N LYS A 27 -5.25 -18.86 -45.88
CA LYS A 27 -4.30 -19.71 -46.60
C LYS A 27 -3.33 -20.43 -45.65
N PHE A 28 -2.87 -19.76 -44.59
CA PHE A 28 -2.04 -20.33 -43.52
C PHE A 28 -2.77 -21.48 -42.79
N LYS A 29 -4.04 -21.27 -42.44
CA LYS A 29 -4.90 -22.32 -41.85
C LYS A 29 -5.09 -23.51 -42.80
N LEU A 30 -5.16 -23.27 -44.11
CA LEU A 30 -5.29 -24.34 -45.11
C LEU A 30 -4.06 -25.25 -45.13
N PHE A 31 -2.85 -24.68 -45.03
CA PHE A 31 -1.60 -25.44 -44.93
C PHE A 31 -1.45 -26.22 -43.62
N LEU A 32 -2.16 -25.82 -42.57
CA LEU A 32 -2.22 -26.54 -41.28
C LEU A 32 -3.30 -27.62 -41.22
N SER A 33 -4.13 -27.73 -42.26
CA SER A 33 -5.31 -28.60 -42.24
C SER A 33 -5.00 -30.10 -42.21
N ASP A 34 -3.74 -30.48 -42.50
CA ASP A 34 -3.21 -31.83 -42.38
C ASP A 34 -2.55 -32.13 -41.02
N SER A 35 -2.31 -31.09 -40.20
CA SER A 35 -1.55 -31.18 -38.94
C SER A 35 -2.37 -30.85 -37.69
N LEU A 36 -3.58 -30.30 -37.84
CA LEU A 36 -4.47 -29.88 -36.75
C LEU A 36 -5.95 -30.13 -37.10
N PRO A 37 -6.85 -30.38 -36.12
CA PRO A 37 -8.27 -30.64 -36.40
C PRO A 37 -9.00 -29.41 -36.96
N ARG A 38 -9.55 -29.52 -38.17
CA ARG A 38 -10.21 -28.41 -38.91
C ARG A 38 -11.28 -27.66 -38.10
N GLY A 39 -12.13 -28.38 -37.36
CA GLY A 39 -13.23 -27.80 -36.59
C GLY A 39 -12.80 -26.81 -35.49
N ARG A 40 -11.56 -26.87 -35.00
CA ARG A 40 -11.03 -25.90 -34.02
C ARG A 40 -10.31 -24.72 -34.67
N MET A 41 -9.91 -24.83 -35.95
CA MET A 41 -9.15 -23.80 -36.65
C MET A 41 -10.03 -22.81 -37.43
N GLU A 42 -11.20 -23.24 -37.90
CA GLU A 42 -12.08 -22.42 -38.75
C GLU A 42 -12.46 -21.11 -38.05
N ASN A 43 -12.76 -21.14 -36.76
CA ASN A 43 -13.16 -19.97 -35.97
C ASN A 43 -12.04 -19.35 -35.11
N ALA A 44 -10.83 -19.92 -35.10
CA ALA A 44 -9.74 -19.45 -34.24
C ALA A 44 -9.16 -18.12 -34.74
N GLY A 45 -9.00 -17.12 -33.85
CA GLY A 45 -8.27 -15.89 -34.14
C GLY A 45 -6.76 -16.11 -34.29
N ARG A 46 -6.00 -15.05 -34.58
CA ARG A 46 -4.53 -15.12 -34.71
C ARG A 46 -3.85 -15.56 -33.41
N THR A 47 -4.35 -15.05 -32.28
CA THR A 47 -3.88 -15.42 -30.94
C THR A 47 -4.24 -16.86 -30.60
N ASP A 48 -5.49 -17.26 -30.85
CA ASP A 48 -5.94 -18.63 -30.59
C ASP A 48 -5.20 -19.65 -31.46
N MET A 49 -4.86 -19.30 -32.70
CA MET A 49 -4.07 -20.16 -33.59
C MET A 49 -2.64 -20.36 -33.08
N ALA A 50 -1.98 -19.31 -32.58
CA ALA A 50 -0.65 -19.45 -31.99
C ALA A 50 -0.66 -20.36 -30.76
N THR A 51 -1.64 -20.16 -29.87
CA THR A 51 -1.81 -21.00 -28.69
C THR A 51 -2.10 -22.45 -29.07
N LEU A 52 -3.00 -22.68 -30.03
CA LEU A 52 -3.38 -24.01 -30.47
C LEU A 52 -2.23 -24.78 -31.16
N MET A 53 -1.35 -24.07 -31.90
CA MET A 53 -0.15 -24.67 -32.47
C MET A 53 0.88 -25.05 -31.40
N VAL A 54 1.10 -24.17 -30.42
CA VAL A 54 2.05 -24.40 -29.31
C VAL A 54 1.56 -25.51 -28.39
N ASP A 55 0.26 -25.57 -28.10
CA ASP A 55 -0.33 -26.60 -27.24
C ASP A 55 -0.27 -28.00 -27.85
N HIS A 56 -0.33 -28.10 -29.19
CA HIS A 56 -0.37 -29.39 -29.88
C HIS A 56 1.02 -29.95 -30.25
N HIS A 57 1.95 -29.08 -30.68
CA HIS A 57 3.27 -29.49 -31.19
C HIS A 57 4.43 -29.01 -30.30
N GLY A 58 4.17 -28.21 -29.27
CA GLY A 58 5.21 -27.58 -28.48
C GLY A 58 5.82 -26.34 -29.15
N GLN A 59 6.49 -25.52 -28.35
CA GLN A 59 6.92 -24.17 -28.75
C GLN A 59 7.87 -24.13 -29.96
N GLN A 60 8.88 -25.01 -30.00
CA GLN A 60 9.90 -24.99 -31.06
C GLN A 60 9.35 -25.56 -32.38
N GLU A 61 8.63 -26.68 -32.32
CA GLU A 61 8.07 -27.31 -33.52
C GLU A 61 6.93 -26.47 -34.12
N ALA A 62 6.11 -25.82 -33.29
CA ALA A 62 5.10 -24.87 -33.75
C ALA A 62 5.74 -23.70 -34.52
N TRP A 63 6.86 -23.17 -34.03
CA TRP A 63 7.61 -22.11 -34.69
C TRP A 63 8.21 -22.55 -36.02
N ASP A 64 8.89 -23.69 -36.05
CA ASP A 64 9.50 -24.24 -37.28
C ASP A 64 8.44 -24.55 -38.34
N MET A 65 7.28 -25.04 -37.93
CA MET A 65 6.12 -25.27 -38.80
C MET A 65 5.59 -23.96 -39.37
N ALA A 66 5.43 -22.91 -38.56
CA ALA A 66 4.98 -21.60 -39.01
C ALA A 66 5.96 -20.99 -40.04
N VAL A 67 7.26 -21.07 -39.76
CA VAL A 67 8.31 -20.60 -40.68
C VAL A 67 8.27 -21.37 -42.01
N SER A 68 8.14 -22.69 -41.97
CA SER A 68 8.00 -23.54 -43.18
C SER A 68 6.76 -23.16 -44.00
N ILE A 69 5.65 -22.84 -43.34
CA ILE A 69 4.42 -22.45 -44.02
C ILE A 69 4.56 -21.06 -44.66
N TRP A 70 5.19 -20.08 -44.00
CA TRP A 70 5.44 -18.77 -44.60
C TRP A 70 6.32 -18.86 -45.85
N GLU A 71 7.29 -19.78 -45.87
CA GLU A 71 8.08 -20.10 -47.07
C GLU A 71 7.19 -20.61 -48.20
N LYS A 72 6.34 -21.60 -47.93
CA LYS A 72 5.41 -22.20 -48.91
C LYS A 72 4.36 -21.21 -49.40
N MET A 73 3.98 -20.23 -48.58
CA MET A 73 3.03 -19.17 -48.94
C MET A 73 3.65 -18.08 -49.82
N GLY A 74 4.98 -18.03 -49.96
CA GLY A 74 5.70 -16.99 -50.70
C GLY A 74 5.95 -15.71 -49.89
N LEU A 75 5.83 -15.75 -48.55
CA LEU A 75 6.03 -14.61 -47.66
C LEU A 75 7.52 -14.40 -47.35
N THR A 76 8.29 -14.04 -48.38
CA THR A 76 9.76 -14.02 -48.35
C THR A 76 10.34 -13.08 -47.31
N GLU A 77 9.69 -11.95 -47.02
CA GLU A 77 10.18 -10.98 -46.02
C GLU A 77 9.95 -11.44 -44.57
N LEU A 78 8.77 -12.02 -44.28
CA LEU A 78 8.47 -12.62 -42.98
C LEU A 78 9.38 -13.82 -42.69
N TRP A 79 9.59 -14.69 -43.68
CA TRP A 79 10.48 -15.84 -43.57
C TRP A 79 11.95 -15.43 -43.36
N LYS A 80 12.46 -14.45 -44.14
CA LYS A 80 13.83 -13.94 -43.97
C LYS A 80 14.01 -13.33 -42.58
N ARG A 81 13.04 -12.55 -42.10
CA ARG A 81 13.09 -11.94 -40.77
C ARG A 81 13.12 -12.99 -39.66
N ALA A 82 12.26 -14.00 -39.73
CA ALA A 82 12.23 -15.11 -38.78
C ALA A 82 13.57 -15.88 -38.74
N ARG A 83 14.15 -16.22 -39.91
CA ARG A 83 15.46 -16.91 -40.02
C ARG A 83 16.63 -16.07 -39.51
N THR A 84 16.59 -14.75 -39.71
CA THR A 84 17.65 -13.85 -39.23
C THR A 84 17.62 -13.74 -37.71
N GLU A 85 16.42 -13.67 -37.13
CA GLU A 85 16.21 -13.73 -35.68
C GLU A 85 16.66 -15.07 -35.08
N ASP A 86 16.37 -16.20 -35.72
CA ASP A 86 16.84 -17.52 -35.26
C ASP A 86 18.38 -17.67 -35.34
N SER A 87 19.01 -17.10 -36.37
CA SER A 87 20.48 -17.07 -36.48
C SER A 87 21.13 -16.22 -35.37
N LEU A 88 20.50 -15.11 -35.00
CA LEU A 88 20.94 -14.27 -33.89
C LEU A 88 20.77 -15.02 -32.56
N ILE A 89 19.59 -15.61 -32.29
CA ILE A 89 19.33 -16.38 -31.07
C ILE A 89 20.33 -17.54 -30.92
N CYS A 90 20.68 -18.23 -32.02
CA CYS A 90 21.64 -19.34 -32.01
C CYS A 90 23.11 -18.87 -31.77
N LYS A 91 23.52 -17.76 -32.38
CA LYS A 91 24.85 -17.14 -32.11
C LYS A 91 24.96 -16.61 -30.68
N TYR A 92 23.87 -16.07 -30.13
CA TYR A 92 23.82 -15.57 -28.76
C TYR A 92 23.80 -16.71 -27.73
N SER A 93 23.09 -17.80 -27.98
CA SER A 93 23.07 -18.98 -27.09
C SER A 93 24.41 -19.73 -27.05
N GLN A 94 25.15 -19.80 -28.16
CA GLN A 94 26.53 -20.30 -28.16
C GLN A 94 27.50 -19.37 -27.40
N LYS A 95 27.32 -18.04 -27.51
CA LYS A 95 28.07 -17.06 -26.69
C LYS A 95 27.71 -17.16 -25.21
N LEU A 96 26.42 -17.36 -24.88
CA LEU A 96 25.91 -17.58 -23.53
C LEU A 96 26.53 -18.81 -22.88
N ARG A 97 26.63 -19.95 -23.59
CA ARG A 97 27.32 -21.15 -23.08
C ARG A 97 28.83 -20.96 -22.89
N ALA A 98 29.47 -20.18 -23.76
CA ALA A 98 30.88 -19.83 -23.62
C ALA A 98 31.11 -18.87 -22.43
N THR A 99 30.16 -17.98 -22.14
CA THR A 99 30.18 -17.12 -20.95
C THR A 99 29.73 -17.83 -19.68
N GLU A 100 28.79 -18.79 -19.72
CA GLU A 100 28.34 -19.58 -18.56
C GLU A 100 29.48 -20.45 -18.01
N ASN A 101 30.33 -21.00 -18.89
CA ASN A 101 31.53 -21.73 -18.46
C ASN A 101 32.63 -20.82 -17.86
N LEU A 102 32.57 -19.50 -18.06
CA LEU A 102 33.48 -18.51 -17.45
C LEU A 102 32.85 -17.74 -16.27
N LEU A 103 31.51 -17.71 -16.16
CA LEU A 103 30.73 -17.01 -15.13
C LEU A 103 30.21 -17.91 -14.01
N CYS A 104 30.41 -19.24 -14.07
CA CYS A 104 30.08 -20.14 -12.96
C CYS A 104 30.86 -19.85 -11.66
N SER A 105 31.83 -18.93 -11.69
CA SER A 105 32.58 -18.48 -10.50
C SER A 105 32.02 -17.20 -9.86
N LEU A 106 31.20 -16.40 -10.56
CA LEU A 106 30.76 -15.08 -10.10
C LEU A 106 29.36 -14.75 -10.66
N THR A 107 28.41 -14.42 -9.77
CA THR A 107 27.11 -13.74 -9.97
C THR A 107 25.81 -14.56 -9.92
N HIS A 108 25.11 -14.42 -8.79
CA HIS A 108 23.64 -14.47 -8.72
C HIS A 108 23.16 -13.38 -7.74
N LEU A 109 23.55 -12.11 -7.91
CA LEU A 109 23.00 -10.98 -7.15
C LEU A 109 21.78 -10.41 -7.90
N PRO A 110 20.58 -10.34 -7.28
CA PRO A 110 19.46 -9.59 -7.87
C PRO A 110 19.76 -8.08 -7.93
N HIS A 111 19.02 -7.34 -8.77
CA HIS A 111 19.10 -5.87 -8.89
C HIS A 111 18.54 -5.20 -7.62
N HIS A 112 19.35 -4.47 -6.85
CA HIS A 112 19.07 -4.06 -5.45
C HIS A 112 19.30 -2.57 -5.12
N LEU A 113 19.75 -1.80 -6.10
CA LEU A 113 19.90 -0.36 -6.11
C LEU A 113 19.25 0.18 -7.39
N THR A 114 18.96 1.47 -7.48
CA THR A 114 18.63 2.06 -8.77
C THR A 114 19.36 3.36 -8.87
N ILE A 115 20.17 3.48 -9.92
CA ILE A 115 21.21 4.49 -10.04
C ILE A 115 20.95 5.27 -11.31
N ARG A 116 21.09 6.59 -11.23
CA ARG A 116 21.18 7.45 -12.40
C ARG A 116 22.38 8.37 -12.24
N SER A 117 23.06 8.61 -13.35
CA SER A 117 23.90 9.78 -13.60
C SER A 117 23.16 10.67 -14.63
N ALA A 118 23.31 11.99 -14.56
CA ALA A 118 22.79 12.88 -15.59
C ALA A 118 23.67 12.86 -16.86
N PRO A 119 23.15 13.19 -18.07
CA PRO A 119 21.85 12.87 -18.64
C PRO A 119 22.00 11.87 -19.81
N GLY A 120 21.38 10.70 -19.71
CA GLY A 120 21.20 9.81 -20.85
C GLY A 120 21.21 8.34 -20.47
N VAL A 121 20.17 7.62 -20.89
CA VAL A 121 20.00 6.15 -20.80
C VAL A 121 19.29 5.60 -19.54
N LYS A 122 17.96 5.57 -19.67
CA LYS A 122 16.99 4.50 -19.31
C LYS A 122 17.24 3.62 -18.06
N LYS A 123 17.01 4.15 -16.86
CA LYS A 123 16.49 3.37 -15.69
C LYS A 123 15.34 4.07 -14.92
N VAL A 124 14.69 5.09 -15.51
CA VAL A 124 13.56 5.80 -14.89
C VAL A 124 12.28 4.94 -14.81
N ARG A 125 12.17 3.89 -15.65
CA ARG A 125 10.97 3.05 -15.75
C ARG A 125 10.60 2.36 -14.42
N LYS A 126 11.56 1.96 -13.57
CA LYS A 126 11.29 1.26 -12.29
C LYS A 126 10.50 2.14 -11.31
N PHE A 127 10.76 3.46 -11.29
CA PHE A 127 10.08 4.41 -10.39
C PHE A 127 8.96 5.21 -11.06
N GLN A 128 8.92 5.24 -12.40
CA GLN A 128 7.82 5.86 -13.16
C GLN A 128 6.51 5.08 -13.05
N LEU A 129 6.58 3.77 -12.85
CA LEU A 129 5.40 2.90 -12.80
C LEU A 129 5.10 2.50 -11.35
N LEU A 130 3.92 2.90 -10.88
CA LEU A 130 3.24 2.30 -9.74
C LEU A 130 2.36 1.17 -10.25
N ARG A 131 2.49 -0.02 -9.66
CA ARG A 131 1.44 -1.03 -9.79
C ARG A 131 0.37 -0.68 -8.75
N ASP A 132 -0.85 -0.37 -9.17
CA ASP A 132 -1.94 -0.22 -8.20
C ASP A 132 -2.16 -1.59 -7.56
N ARG A 133 -2.60 -1.60 -6.29
CA ARG A 133 -2.73 -2.85 -5.55
C ARG A 133 -3.77 -3.77 -6.20
N ASN A 134 -4.87 -3.23 -6.71
CA ASN A 134 -5.87 -4.01 -7.46
C ASN A 134 -5.62 -4.06 -8.99
N SER A 135 -4.41 -3.75 -9.46
CA SER A 135 -4.08 -3.78 -10.90
C SER A 135 -4.11 -5.21 -11.43
N ARG A 136 -4.82 -5.41 -12.56
CA ARG A 136 -4.71 -6.65 -13.33
C ARG A 136 -3.25 -6.84 -13.81
N PRO A 137 -2.80 -8.07 -14.09
CA PRO A 137 -1.48 -8.29 -14.68
C PRO A 137 -1.27 -7.40 -15.92
N GLY A 138 -0.25 -6.53 -15.88
CA GLY A 138 0.05 -5.57 -16.96
C GLY A 138 -0.49 -4.14 -16.77
N GLU A 139 -1.36 -3.89 -15.79
CA GLU A 139 -1.81 -2.54 -15.46
C GLU A 139 -0.80 -1.82 -14.55
N HIS A 140 -0.35 -0.65 -15.00
CA HIS A 140 0.54 0.23 -14.25
C HIS A 140 0.06 1.68 -14.36
N ALA A 141 0.05 2.38 -13.23
CA ALA A 141 -0.21 3.80 -13.17
C ALA A 141 1.12 4.57 -13.16
N ASN A 142 1.17 5.71 -13.84
CA ASN A 142 2.36 6.56 -13.80
C ASN A 142 2.42 7.29 -12.45
N LEU A 143 3.57 7.22 -11.76
CA LEU A 143 3.77 7.87 -10.46
C LEU A 143 3.55 9.37 -10.53
N HIS A 144 3.95 10.07 -11.59
CA HIS A 144 3.68 11.51 -11.72
C HIS A 144 2.20 11.84 -11.79
N HIS A 145 1.43 11.02 -12.51
CA HIS A 145 0.00 11.23 -12.68
C HIS A 145 -0.80 10.89 -11.42
N ARG A 146 -0.23 10.13 -10.47
CA ARG A 146 -0.94 9.65 -9.27
C ARG A 146 -0.38 10.22 -7.97
N PHE A 147 0.87 10.65 -7.96
CA PHE A 147 1.48 11.26 -6.79
C PHE A 147 0.74 12.55 -6.48
N THR A 148 0.36 12.72 -5.22
CA THR A 148 -0.16 13.97 -4.69
C THR A 148 0.74 14.40 -3.55
N ARG A 149 0.95 15.71 -3.41
CA ARG A 149 1.86 16.26 -2.43
C ARG A 149 1.41 15.86 -1.02
N LEU A 150 2.38 15.53 -0.17
CA LEU A 150 2.17 15.19 1.23
C LEU A 150 2.62 16.36 2.11
N LEU A 151 1.89 16.59 3.18
CA LEU A 151 2.27 17.55 4.23
C LEU A 151 3.41 16.97 5.05
N LEU A 152 4.46 17.77 5.21
CA LEU A 152 5.63 17.43 6.00
C LEU A 152 5.75 18.42 7.16
N LEU A 153 6.01 17.91 8.35
CA LEU A 153 6.24 18.70 9.56
C LEU A 153 7.64 18.41 10.09
N GLN A 154 8.45 19.45 10.24
CA GLN A 154 9.73 19.33 10.94
C GLN A 154 9.46 19.26 12.44
N ASP A 155 9.88 18.18 13.10
CA ASP A 155 9.43 17.90 14.46
C ASP A 155 10.57 17.58 15.45
N HIS A 156 10.37 17.97 16.72
CA HIS A 156 11.23 17.73 17.89
C HIS A 156 10.44 17.05 19.05
N ARG A 157 9.23 16.50 18.84
CA ARG A 157 8.36 16.00 19.91
C ARG A 157 8.82 14.72 20.65
N HIS A 158 8.34 14.59 21.89
CA HIS A 158 8.50 13.42 22.79
C HIS A 158 7.79 12.16 22.27
N LYS A 159 8.33 10.97 22.59
CA LYS A 159 7.89 9.65 22.11
C LYS A 159 6.44 9.28 22.48
N GLU A 160 6.00 9.60 23.69
CA GLU A 160 4.68 9.18 24.21
C GLU A 160 3.51 9.85 23.48
N GLN A 161 3.71 11.09 23.04
CA GLN A 161 2.71 11.82 22.26
C GLN A 161 2.61 11.28 20.81
N LYS A 162 3.66 10.61 20.31
CA LYS A 162 3.70 10.01 18.96
C LYS A 162 2.89 8.72 18.87
N GLU A 163 2.79 7.95 19.96
CA GLU A 163 1.98 6.73 20.01
C GLU A 163 0.48 7.04 20.08
N HIS A 164 0.09 8.07 20.83
CA HIS A 164 -1.27 8.60 20.87
C HIS A 164 -1.72 9.20 19.52
N GLU A 165 -0.84 9.91 18.81
CA GLU A 165 -1.16 10.59 17.53
C GLU A 165 -1.23 9.62 16.33
N LEU A 166 -0.53 8.49 16.40
CA LEU A 166 -0.59 7.40 15.42
C LEU A 166 -1.97 6.74 15.31
N LEU A 167 -2.79 6.89 16.35
CA LEU A 167 -4.04 6.16 16.58
C LEU A 167 -5.26 7.07 16.56
N ALA A 168 -5.04 8.36 16.32
CA ALA A 168 -6.09 9.34 16.50
C ALA A 168 -7.07 9.34 15.31
N SER A 169 -8.36 9.24 15.61
CA SER A 169 -9.46 9.40 14.67
C SER A 169 -9.26 10.66 13.82
N GLY A 170 -9.80 10.69 12.60
CA GLY A 170 -9.63 11.81 11.65
C GLY A 170 -9.94 13.20 12.22
N TRP A 171 -10.68 13.26 13.33
CA TRP A 171 -10.99 14.43 14.15
C TRP A 171 -9.76 15.08 14.81
N GLN A 172 -8.85 14.30 15.39
CA GLN A 172 -7.68 14.85 16.08
C GLN A 172 -6.61 15.30 15.07
N HIS A 173 -6.53 14.64 13.90
CA HIS A 173 -5.72 15.11 12.78
C HIS A 173 -6.16 16.49 12.28
N ALA A 174 -7.48 16.71 12.12
CA ALA A 174 -8.03 18.01 11.74
C ALA A 174 -7.73 19.12 12.77
N GLU A 175 -7.72 18.78 14.06
CA GLU A 175 -7.35 19.71 15.13
C GLU A 175 -5.84 20.05 15.11
N ILE A 176 -4.98 19.07 14.83
CA ILE A 176 -3.53 19.28 14.65
C ILE A 176 -3.24 20.22 13.48
N MET A 177 -3.99 20.07 12.37
CA MET A 177 -3.88 20.94 11.19
C MET A 177 -4.28 22.39 11.48
N LYS A 178 -5.25 22.61 12.37
CA LYS A 178 -5.69 23.96 12.78
C LYS A 178 -4.69 24.66 13.70
N GLN A 179 -3.92 23.92 14.48
CA GLN A 179 -3.06 24.48 15.52
C GLN A 179 -1.60 24.75 15.08
N ARG A 180 -1.15 24.33 13.89
CA ARG A 180 0.29 24.32 13.54
C ARG A 180 0.58 24.91 12.16
N GLY A 181 1.37 25.99 12.15
CA GLY A 181 1.52 26.89 10.99
C GLY A 181 2.82 26.83 10.19
N GLN A 182 3.64 25.76 10.26
CA GLN A 182 4.88 25.69 9.47
C GLN A 182 5.10 24.29 8.89
N PHE A 183 4.71 24.12 7.62
CA PHE A 183 4.94 22.90 6.85
C PHE A 183 6.25 23.00 6.05
N LEU A 184 7.00 21.91 6.02
CA LEU A 184 8.26 21.79 5.30
C LEU A 184 8.02 21.36 3.86
N MET A 185 8.75 21.94 2.90
CA MET A 185 8.75 21.46 1.52
C MET A 185 9.78 20.34 1.35
N VAL A 186 9.54 19.41 0.42
CA VAL A 186 10.52 18.36 0.07
C VAL A 186 11.87 18.97 -0.34
N THR A 187 11.85 20.11 -1.06
CA THR A 187 13.05 20.84 -1.46
C THR A 187 13.87 21.37 -0.28
N ALA A 188 13.24 21.55 0.89
CA ALA A 188 13.87 22.12 2.09
C ALA A 188 14.37 21.05 3.09
N LEU A 189 14.24 19.75 2.76
CA LEU A 189 14.65 18.66 3.66
C LEU A 189 16.11 18.77 4.12
N PHE A 190 17.00 19.23 3.23
CA PHE A 190 18.44 19.36 3.46
C PHE A 190 18.90 20.81 3.66
N ASP A 191 17.98 21.75 3.83
CA ASP A 191 18.30 23.16 4.08
C ASP A 191 18.95 23.35 5.44
N PRO A 192 19.83 24.37 5.59
CA PRO A 192 20.54 24.59 6.83
C PRO A 192 19.53 24.81 7.95
N ASP A 193 19.82 24.25 9.12
CA ASP A 193 18.99 24.44 10.29
C ASP A 193 19.00 25.92 10.71
N GLU A 194 17.84 26.51 10.99
CA GLU A 194 17.70 27.94 11.27
C GLU A 194 18.50 28.40 12.49
N LYS A 195 18.73 27.50 13.47
CA LYS A 195 19.43 27.82 14.72
C LYS A 195 20.93 27.63 14.61
N THR A 196 21.37 26.59 13.91
CA THR A 196 22.79 26.22 13.84
C THR A 196 23.48 26.63 12.54
N GLY A 197 22.72 26.91 11.48
CA GLY A 197 23.24 27.19 10.13
C GLY A 197 23.86 25.98 9.44
N VAL A 198 23.84 24.80 10.07
CA VAL A 198 24.46 23.57 9.56
C VAL A 198 23.46 22.79 8.71
N HIS A 199 23.92 22.29 7.56
CA HIS A 199 23.13 21.40 6.72
C HIS A 199 22.97 20.02 7.39
N PRO A 200 21.74 19.51 7.55
CA PRO A 200 21.56 18.16 8.06
C PRO A 200 22.10 17.17 7.04
N ARG A 201 22.95 16.23 7.49
CA ARG A 201 23.45 15.14 6.65
C ARG A 201 22.57 13.89 6.71
N THR A 202 21.69 13.79 7.70
CA THR A 202 20.74 12.68 7.84
C THR A 202 19.35 13.26 8.06
N VAL A 203 18.41 12.88 7.20
CA VAL A 203 17.00 13.24 7.31
C VAL A 203 16.18 11.95 7.46
N VAL A 204 15.31 11.91 8.46
CA VAL A 204 14.45 10.76 8.75
C VAL A 204 13.00 11.15 8.51
N LEU A 205 12.41 10.59 7.47
CA LEU A 205 10.99 10.65 7.15
C LEU A 205 10.23 9.60 7.97
N GLN A 206 9.45 10.05 8.93
CA GLN A 206 8.67 9.21 9.84
C GLN A 206 7.17 9.39 9.63
N GLY A 207 6.39 8.35 9.91
CA GLY A 207 4.94 8.42 9.75
C GLY A 207 4.24 7.07 9.92
N ALA A 208 2.91 7.09 10.04
CA ALA A 208 2.07 5.90 10.18
C ALA A 208 2.16 4.95 8.97
N ALA A 209 1.66 3.73 9.11
CA ALA A 209 1.49 2.82 7.98
C ALA A 209 0.55 3.44 6.93
N GLY A 210 0.78 3.20 5.64
CA GLY A 210 -0.08 3.73 4.58
C GLY A 210 0.03 5.24 4.30
N ILE A 211 0.75 6.02 5.12
CA ILE A 211 0.84 7.49 5.00
C ILE A 211 1.63 7.99 3.77
N GLY A 212 2.29 7.09 3.03
CA GLY A 212 2.98 7.42 1.78
C GLY A 212 4.50 7.57 1.86
N LYS A 213 5.17 7.13 2.94
CA LYS A 213 6.64 7.18 3.12
C LYS A 213 7.43 6.67 1.89
N THR A 214 7.22 5.41 1.50
CA THR A 214 7.88 4.79 0.35
C THR A 214 7.51 5.49 -0.97
N THR A 215 6.25 5.91 -1.12
CA THR A 215 5.80 6.66 -2.30
C THR A 215 6.55 7.98 -2.43
N LEU A 216 6.77 8.68 -1.31
CA LEU A 216 7.56 9.92 -1.27
C LEU A 216 9.03 9.67 -1.59
N ALA A 217 9.65 8.64 -1.02
CA ALA A 217 11.04 8.28 -1.32
C ALA A 217 11.25 7.98 -2.81
N ARG A 218 10.31 7.23 -3.43
CA ARG A 218 10.32 6.99 -4.88
C ARG A 218 10.12 8.26 -5.70
N LYS A 219 9.25 9.17 -5.25
CA LYS A 219 9.04 10.46 -5.91
C LYS A 219 10.28 11.35 -5.84
N VAL A 220 10.97 11.40 -4.70
CA VAL A 220 12.26 12.12 -4.55
C VAL A 220 13.28 11.59 -5.55
N MET A 221 13.42 10.26 -5.66
CA MET A 221 14.31 9.65 -6.64
C MET A 221 13.93 9.99 -8.09
N LEU A 222 12.62 9.97 -8.40
CA LEU A 222 12.11 10.29 -9.74
C LEU A 222 12.34 11.75 -10.11
N ASP A 223 12.03 12.69 -9.21
CA ASP A 223 12.19 14.13 -9.44
C ASP A 223 13.65 14.53 -9.55
N TRP A 224 14.51 13.97 -8.70
CA TRP A 224 15.94 14.16 -8.83
C TRP A 224 16.45 13.61 -10.16
N ALA A 225 16.01 12.41 -10.56
CA ALA A 225 16.40 11.82 -11.83
C ALA A 225 15.99 12.72 -13.02
N GLU A 226 14.85 13.39 -12.95
CA GLU A 226 14.35 14.27 -14.01
C GLU A 226 14.92 15.70 -13.99
N GLY A 227 15.75 16.03 -12.99
CA GLY A 227 16.34 17.37 -12.88
C GLY A 227 15.51 18.36 -12.07
N ASN A 228 14.43 17.92 -11.42
CA ASN A 228 13.46 18.77 -10.74
C ASN A 228 13.75 18.97 -9.24
N LEU A 229 14.67 18.19 -8.67
CA LEU A 229 14.94 18.19 -7.23
C LEU A 229 16.43 17.99 -6.94
N PHE A 230 16.98 18.74 -5.98
CA PHE A 230 18.35 18.64 -5.43
C PHE A 230 19.52 18.61 -6.43
N GLN A 231 19.36 19.15 -7.65
CA GLN A 231 20.41 19.14 -8.67
C GLN A 231 21.64 19.97 -8.29
N ASP A 232 21.42 21.01 -7.49
CA ASP A 232 22.45 21.91 -6.97
C ASP A 232 23.33 21.25 -5.89
N ARG A 233 22.88 20.13 -5.29
CA ARG A 233 23.53 19.51 -4.13
C ARG A 233 24.05 18.11 -4.38
N PHE A 234 23.27 17.29 -5.09
CA PHE A 234 23.59 15.88 -5.26
C PHE A 234 23.81 15.52 -6.73
N HIS A 235 25.01 15.04 -7.03
CA HIS A 235 25.39 14.55 -8.36
C HIS A 235 25.00 13.08 -8.55
N TYR A 236 24.93 12.31 -7.47
CA TYR A 236 24.54 10.91 -7.49
C TYR A 236 23.58 10.60 -6.35
N VAL A 237 22.47 9.94 -6.69
CA VAL A 237 21.48 9.44 -5.73
C VAL A 237 21.32 7.94 -5.89
N PHE A 238 21.38 7.23 -4.77
CA PHE A 238 21.26 5.78 -4.70
C PHE A 238 20.05 5.39 -3.86
N TYR A 239 19.19 4.54 -4.40
CA TYR A 239 18.01 4.05 -3.69
C TYR A 239 18.26 2.65 -3.13
N ILE A 240 18.39 2.54 -1.80
CA ILE A 240 18.54 1.28 -1.06
C ILE A 240 17.17 0.89 -0.48
N SER A 241 16.60 -0.22 -0.96
CA SER A 241 15.41 -0.79 -0.33
C SER A 241 15.83 -1.78 0.75
N CYS A 242 15.52 -1.49 2.02
CA CYS A 242 15.82 -2.38 3.14
C CYS A 242 15.22 -3.77 2.95
N ARG A 243 14.00 -3.85 2.39
CA ARG A 243 13.35 -5.09 1.95
C ARG A 243 14.20 -5.93 1.01
N GLU A 244 14.77 -5.30 -0.01
CA GLU A 244 15.61 -5.96 -1.01
C GLU A 244 16.95 -6.41 -0.37
N MET A 245 17.52 -5.56 0.50
CA MET A 245 18.79 -5.85 1.21
C MET A 245 18.70 -7.07 2.13
N ASN A 246 17.54 -7.38 2.68
CA ASN A 246 17.36 -8.55 3.53
C ASN A 246 17.59 -9.88 2.81
N GLN A 247 17.41 -9.92 1.49
CA GLN A 247 17.68 -11.12 0.68
C GLN A 247 19.19 -11.40 0.57
N LEU A 248 20.02 -10.38 0.84
CA LEU A 248 21.47 -10.43 0.74
C LEU A 248 22.17 -10.71 2.06
N VAL A 249 21.44 -10.86 3.17
CA VAL A 249 22.00 -10.98 4.53
C VAL A 249 22.99 -12.14 4.67
N LYS A 250 22.79 -13.23 3.93
CA LYS A 250 23.69 -14.41 3.92
C LYS A 250 24.96 -14.23 3.08
N ARG A 251 25.16 -13.06 2.48
CA ARG A 251 26.27 -12.78 1.56
C ARG A 251 27.12 -11.63 2.08
N GLU A 252 28.38 -11.67 1.69
CA GLU A 252 29.29 -10.54 1.83
C GLU A 252 29.28 -9.75 0.53
N ILE A 253 29.11 -8.44 0.65
CA ILE A 253 29.04 -7.51 -0.48
C ILE A 253 29.69 -6.19 -0.09
N SER A 254 30.34 -5.52 -1.03
CA SER A 254 30.87 -4.17 -0.81
C SER A 254 29.86 -3.10 -1.24
N LEU A 255 30.05 -1.86 -0.77
CA LEU A 255 29.24 -0.73 -1.27
C LEU A 255 29.50 -0.49 -2.76
N ALA A 256 30.73 -0.73 -3.22
CA ALA A 256 31.07 -0.67 -4.64
C ALA A 256 30.29 -1.70 -5.47
N ASP A 257 30.18 -2.95 -4.99
CA ASP A 257 29.43 -4.01 -5.66
C ASP A 257 27.94 -3.68 -5.73
N LEU A 258 27.39 -3.16 -4.63
CA LEU A 258 26.02 -2.66 -4.57
C LEU A 258 25.79 -1.59 -5.66
N ILE A 259 26.63 -0.56 -5.72
CA ILE A 259 26.56 0.48 -6.76
C ILE A 259 26.77 -0.12 -8.15
N ALA A 260 27.65 -1.10 -8.31
CA ALA A 260 27.95 -1.67 -9.61
C ALA A 260 26.81 -2.51 -10.18
N ASN A 261 26.12 -3.29 -9.35
CA ASN A 261 25.03 -4.18 -9.76
C ASN A 261 23.86 -3.46 -10.46
N ASP A 262 23.70 -2.17 -10.16
CA ASP A 262 22.61 -1.37 -10.70
C ASP A 262 23.03 -0.23 -11.60
N TRP A 263 24.31 -0.15 -11.91
CA TRP A 263 24.83 0.76 -12.90
C TRP A 263 24.32 0.41 -14.30
N PRO A 264 23.87 1.40 -15.11
CA PRO A 264 23.37 1.13 -16.46
C PRO A 264 24.47 0.90 -17.50
N GLY A 265 25.72 1.29 -17.22
CA GLY A 265 26.87 1.17 -18.13
C GLY A 265 27.68 -0.12 -17.96
N LEU A 266 28.56 -0.41 -18.92
CA LEU A 266 29.49 -1.55 -18.87
C LEU A 266 30.58 -1.38 -17.79
N GLU A 267 30.98 -0.14 -17.53
CA GLU A 267 31.96 0.22 -16.50
C GLU A 267 31.38 1.27 -15.55
N VAL A 268 31.66 1.09 -14.27
CA VAL A 268 31.17 1.91 -13.17
C VAL A 268 32.31 2.85 -12.76
N PRO A 269 32.14 4.17 -12.89
CA PRO A 269 33.18 5.14 -12.51
C PRO A 269 33.22 5.31 -10.98
N ILE A 270 33.41 4.22 -10.24
CA ILE A 270 33.28 4.18 -8.77
C ILE A 270 34.29 5.11 -8.09
N THR A 271 35.48 5.29 -8.67
CA THR A 271 36.48 6.25 -8.19
C THR A 271 36.04 7.70 -8.34
N GLU A 272 35.32 8.03 -9.41
CA GLU A 272 34.76 9.37 -9.61
C GLU A 272 33.60 9.62 -8.65
N ILE A 273 32.68 8.66 -8.53
CA ILE A 273 31.54 8.73 -7.60
C ILE A 273 32.04 8.96 -6.17
N MET A 274 33.03 8.19 -5.73
CA MET A 274 33.55 8.27 -4.37
C MET A 274 34.51 9.46 -4.15
N SER A 275 34.85 10.24 -5.19
CA SER A 275 35.75 11.40 -5.07
C SER A 275 35.11 12.60 -4.38
N ARG A 276 33.77 12.70 -4.41
CA ARG A 276 32.97 13.77 -3.80
C ARG A 276 31.83 13.21 -2.96
N PRO A 277 32.15 12.57 -1.81
CA PRO A 277 31.15 11.94 -0.96
C PRO A 277 30.04 12.90 -0.49
N GLU A 278 30.35 14.20 -0.35
CA GLU A 278 29.42 15.26 0.04
C GLU A 278 28.30 15.52 -0.98
N GLN A 279 28.49 15.09 -2.23
CA GLN A 279 27.50 15.21 -3.31
C GLN A 279 26.72 13.90 -3.55
N LEU A 280 26.86 12.93 -2.64
CA LEU A 280 26.14 11.66 -2.67
C LEU A 280 24.93 11.70 -1.73
N LEU A 281 23.80 11.18 -2.20
CA LEU A 281 22.63 10.94 -1.37
C LEU A 281 22.22 9.46 -1.45
N PHE A 282 22.08 8.83 -0.30
CA PHE A 282 21.49 7.49 -0.18
C PHE A 282 20.08 7.59 0.39
N ILE A 283 19.09 7.19 -0.40
CA ILE A 283 17.72 7.00 0.03
C ILE A 283 17.61 5.60 0.61
N VAL A 284 17.44 5.48 1.93
CA VAL A 284 17.28 4.22 2.64
C VAL A 284 15.80 4.04 2.97
N ASP A 285 15.11 3.25 2.15
CA ASP A 285 13.67 3.08 2.25
C ASP A 285 13.30 1.82 3.05
N GLY A 286 12.49 2.01 4.09
CA GLY A 286 11.93 0.98 4.96
C GLY A 286 12.90 0.54 6.05
N LEU A 287 13.53 1.47 6.78
CA LEU A 287 14.48 1.11 7.83
C LEU A 287 13.87 0.20 8.92
N ASP A 288 12.58 0.39 9.21
CA ASP A 288 11.80 -0.48 10.09
C ASP A 288 11.75 -1.94 9.61
N GLU A 289 12.03 -2.17 8.33
CA GLU A 289 11.96 -3.45 7.67
C GLU A 289 13.33 -4.15 7.58
N LEU A 290 14.37 -3.78 8.34
CA LEU A 290 15.66 -4.52 8.36
C LEU A 290 15.63 -5.70 9.35
N LYS A 291 16.14 -6.88 8.96
CA LYS A 291 16.06 -8.12 9.78
C LYS A 291 17.09 -8.29 10.87
N PHE A 292 18.18 -7.53 10.81
CA PHE A 292 19.34 -7.77 11.65
C PHE A 292 19.48 -6.67 12.71
N PRO A 293 19.99 -7.01 13.91
CA PRO A 293 20.28 -6.04 14.94
C PRO A 293 21.47 -5.15 14.51
N CYS A 294 21.18 -3.93 14.06
CA CYS A 294 22.20 -2.95 13.69
C CYS A 294 22.98 -2.40 14.92
N ASP A 295 22.53 -2.73 16.13
CA ASP A 295 22.98 -2.24 17.42
C ASP A 295 24.07 -3.11 18.08
N GLU A 296 24.10 -4.42 17.84
CA GLU A 296 25.02 -5.38 18.48
C GLU A 296 26.50 -5.19 18.09
N HIS A 297 26.79 -4.73 16.88
CA HIS A 297 28.14 -4.78 16.29
C HIS A 297 28.89 -3.44 16.30
N ARG A 298 28.88 -2.69 17.41
CA ARG A 298 29.59 -1.38 17.52
C ARG A 298 31.07 -1.42 17.18
N TYR A 299 31.72 -2.58 17.34
CA TYR A 299 33.17 -2.72 17.16
C TYR A 299 33.58 -3.27 15.78
N ASP A 300 32.64 -3.78 14.98
CA ASP A 300 32.92 -4.42 13.69
C ASP A 300 32.61 -3.51 12.47
N LEU A 301 32.51 -2.19 12.68
CA LEU A 301 32.16 -1.23 11.63
C LEU A 301 33.30 -1.06 10.61
N CYS A 302 32.93 -0.87 9.35
CA CYS A 302 33.87 -0.76 8.25
C CYS A 302 33.89 0.65 7.63
N ARG A 303 35.10 1.10 7.26
CA ARG A 303 35.31 2.38 6.55
C ARG A 303 35.56 2.19 5.05
N ASP A 304 36.06 1.02 4.68
CA ASP A 304 36.43 0.70 3.31
C ASP A 304 35.20 0.23 2.52
N TRP A 305 34.78 1.05 1.57
CA TRP A 305 33.64 0.82 0.69
C TRP A 305 33.92 -0.21 -0.43
N ARG A 306 35.19 -0.61 -0.66
CA ARG A 306 35.59 -1.63 -1.65
C ARG A 306 35.62 -3.04 -1.08
N ARG A 307 35.87 -3.17 0.22
CA ARG A 307 35.95 -4.47 0.87
C ARG A 307 34.55 -5.06 1.04
N GLN A 308 34.42 -6.36 0.82
CA GLN A 308 33.18 -7.07 1.05
C GLN A 308 32.95 -7.27 2.55
N TRP A 309 31.73 -7.01 2.97
CA TRP A 309 31.30 -7.18 4.35
C TRP A 309 29.91 -7.79 4.37
N PRO A 310 29.53 -8.48 5.45
CA PRO A 310 28.14 -8.81 5.70
C PRO A 310 27.26 -7.56 5.59
N VAL A 311 26.10 -7.69 4.94
CA VAL A 311 25.19 -6.57 4.65
C VAL A 311 24.82 -5.77 5.89
N HIS A 312 24.70 -6.44 7.03
CA HIS A 312 24.36 -5.78 8.29
C HIS A 312 25.46 -4.84 8.79
N ILE A 313 26.73 -5.22 8.66
CA ILE A 313 27.87 -4.38 8.97
C ILE A 313 27.95 -3.21 8.00
N LEU A 314 27.75 -3.47 6.70
CA LEU A 314 27.80 -2.46 5.66
C LEU A 314 26.77 -1.34 5.89
N LEU A 315 25.50 -1.73 6.08
CA LEU A 315 24.41 -0.78 6.33
C LEU A 315 24.57 -0.08 7.68
N SER A 316 24.97 -0.78 8.74
CA SER A 316 25.25 -0.14 10.04
C SER A 316 26.37 0.89 9.95
N SER A 317 27.41 0.61 9.14
CA SER A 317 28.53 1.53 8.93
C SER A 317 28.13 2.77 8.14
N LEU A 318 27.24 2.62 7.14
CA LEU A 318 26.66 3.73 6.39
C LEU A 318 25.72 4.58 7.27
N LEU A 319 24.78 3.95 7.98
CA LEU A 319 23.80 4.63 8.84
C LEU A 319 24.47 5.41 9.98
N ARG A 320 25.54 4.84 10.56
CA ARG A 320 26.37 5.49 11.60
C ARG A 320 27.40 6.46 11.02
N LYS A 321 27.43 6.68 9.71
CA LYS A 321 28.37 7.58 9.03
C LYS A 321 29.84 7.26 9.27
N VAL A 322 30.15 6.03 9.71
CA VAL A 322 31.53 5.52 9.79
C VAL A 322 32.07 5.30 8.38
N MET A 323 31.21 4.81 7.48
CA MET A 323 31.43 4.77 6.05
C MET A 323 30.80 6.01 5.41
N LEU A 324 31.56 6.74 4.60
CA LEU A 324 31.13 7.96 3.89
C LEU A 324 30.47 9.02 4.81
N PRO A 325 31.21 9.59 5.79
CA PRO A 325 30.66 10.54 6.76
C PRO A 325 30.01 11.77 6.12
N GLU A 326 30.56 12.26 5.01
CA GLU A 326 30.07 13.44 4.31
C GLU A 326 28.82 13.18 3.44
N ALA A 327 28.49 11.93 3.14
CA ALA A 327 27.33 11.59 2.32
C ALA A 327 26.02 11.90 3.04
N SER A 328 24.99 12.26 2.27
CA SER A 328 23.67 12.54 2.82
C SER A 328 22.80 11.29 2.84
N LEU A 329 21.96 11.15 3.87
CA LEU A 329 21.03 10.04 4.04
C LEU A 329 19.60 10.58 4.11
N LEU A 330 18.69 10.00 3.30
CA LEU A 330 17.25 10.18 3.42
C LEU A 330 16.63 8.84 3.81
N ILE A 331 16.19 8.72 5.06
CA ILE A 331 15.74 7.45 5.65
C ILE A 331 14.23 7.48 5.80
N THR A 332 13.51 6.43 5.40
CA THR A 332 12.10 6.24 5.77
C THR A 332 11.95 5.22 6.88
N ALA A 333 11.13 5.51 7.89
CA ALA A 333 10.89 4.60 9.00
C ALA A 333 9.49 4.80 9.63
N ARG A 334 8.96 3.76 10.28
CA ARG A 334 7.85 3.91 11.25
C ARG A 334 8.35 4.52 12.55
N PHE A 335 7.48 5.21 13.29
CA PHE A 335 7.84 5.79 14.59
C PHE A 335 8.33 4.74 15.60
N THR A 336 7.68 3.57 15.63
CA THR A 336 8.02 2.46 16.53
C THR A 336 9.45 1.94 16.34
N ALA A 337 9.98 2.03 15.10
CA ALA A 337 11.34 1.61 14.80
C ALA A 337 12.40 2.64 15.23
N LEU A 338 12.03 3.91 15.41
CA LEU A 338 12.98 4.96 15.79
C LEU A 338 13.58 4.70 17.17
N GLY A 339 12.84 4.05 18.08
CA GLY A 339 13.39 3.69 19.39
C GLY A 339 14.59 2.77 19.30
N LYS A 340 14.60 1.85 18.32
CA LYS A 340 15.69 0.90 18.08
C LYS A 340 16.87 1.58 17.36
N PHE A 341 16.56 2.39 16.35
CA PHE A 341 17.58 2.95 15.45
C PHE A 341 18.08 4.35 15.84
N SER A 342 17.48 5.04 16.80
CA SER A 342 17.88 6.40 17.20
C SER A 342 19.33 6.48 17.69
N SER A 343 19.84 5.39 18.28
CA SER A 343 21.24 5.33 18.76
C SER A 343 22.27 5.16 17.63
N LEU A 344 21.83 4.86 16.41
CA LEU A 344 22.70 4.64 15.26
C LEU A 344 22.90 5.90 14.41
N LEU A 345 21.93 6.82 14.45
CA LEU A 345 21.91 7.97 13.55
C LEU A 345 22.58 9.16 14.22
N GLU A 346 23.60 9.70 13.56
CA GLU A 346 24.29 10.91 14.02
C GLU A 346 23.43 12.15 13.73
N THR A 347 22.91 12.77 14.80
CA THR A 347 22.12 14.03 14.77
C THR A 347 21.11 14.14 13.62
N PRO A 348 20.15 13.20 13.50
CA PRO A 348 19.18 13.21 12.40
C PRO A 348 18.19 14.38 12.50
N ARG A 349 17.85 14.99 11.36
CA ARG A 349 16.65 15.83 11.24
C ARG A 349 15.43 14.93 11.10
N HIS A 350 14.48 15.04 12.03
CA HIS A 350 13.23 14.31 11.97
C HIS A 350 12.15 15.12 11.24
N VAL A 351 11.52 14.48 10.25
CA VAL A 351 10.41 15.05 9.48
C VAL A 351 9.26 14.06 9.48
N GLU A 352 8.14 14.49 10.02
CA GLU A 352 6.91 13.72 10.08
C GLU A 352 6.07 13.93 8.83
N ILE A 353 5.60 12.84 8.24
CA ILE A 353 4.64 12.85 7.14
C ILE A 353 3.23 12.78 7.73
N LEU A 354 2.44 13.82 7.50
CA LEU A 354 1.09 13.94 8.05
C LEU A 354 0.01 13.43 7.08
N GLY A 355 0.31 13.23 5.80
CA GLY A 355 -0.67 12.82 4.79
C GLY A 355 -1.15 13.99 3.93
N PHE A 356 -2.42 14.02 3.56
CA PHE A 356 -3.02 15.03 2.68
C PHE A 356 -3.78 16.13 3.44
N SER A 357 -3.58 17.40 3.03
CA SER A 357 -4.51 18.49 3.30
C SER A 357 -5.86 18.27 2.61
N GLU A 358 -6.85 19.10 2.90
CA GLU A 358 -8.13 19.06 2.19
C GLU A 358 -7.99 19.35 0.69
N GLU A 359 -7.12 20.30 0.32
CA GLU A 359 -6.80 20.60 -1.07
C GLU A 359 -6.12 19.43 -1.77
N GLU A 360 -5.18 18.77 -1.08
CA GLU A 360 -4.46 17.62 -1.61
C GLU A 360 -5.36 16.38 -1.71
N ARG A 361 -6.36 16.22 -0.84
CA ARG A 361 -7.40 15.19 -1.03
C ARG A 361 -8.15 15.41 -2.35
N LYS A 362 -8.56 16.65 -2.64
CA LYS A 362 -9.24 16.97 -3.91
C LYS A 362 -8.37 16.67 -5.11
N GLU A 363 -7.11 17.12 -5.07
CA GLU A 363 -6.14 16.87 -6.13
C GLU A 363 -5.90 15.37 -6.36
N TYR A 364 -5.85 14.57 -5.28
CA TYR A 364 -5.70 13.13 -5.37
C TYR A 364 -6.87 12.49 -6.14
N PHE A 365 -8.11 12.90 -5.87
CA PHE A 365 -9.29 12.40 -6.58
C PHE A 365 -9.22 12.77 -8.07
N CYS A 366 -8.92 14.02 -8.41
CA CYS A 366 -8.73 14.46 -9.79
C CYS A 366 -7.68 13.61 -10.53
N ARG A 367 -6.51 13.41 -9.91
CA ARG A 367 -5.43 12.58 -10.44
C ARG A 367 -5.79 11.10 -10.57
N PHE A 368 -6.58 10.57 -9.63
CA PHE A 368 -6.97 9.17 -9.62
C PHE A 368 -7.91 8.84 -10.78
N PHE A 369 -8.98 9.62 -10.94
CA PHE A 369 -10.04 9.38 -11.92
C PHE A 369 -9.66 9.88 -13.32
N ARG A 370 -8.82 10.91 -13.44
CA ARG A 370 -8.40 11.60 -14.69
C ARG A 370 -9.52 12.32 -15.46
N ASP A 371 -10.76 12.01 -15.14
CA ASP A 371 -11.97 12.67 -15.62
C ASP A 371 -12.47 13.63 -14.53
N GLU A 372 -12.61 14.91 -14.86
CA GLU A 372 -12.98 15.96 -13.90
C GLU A 372 -14.40 15.77 -13.35
N ASP A 373 -15.35 15.32 -14.18
CA ASP A 373 -16.74 15.12 -13.77
C ASP A 373 -16.85 13.92 -12.83
N LEU A 374 -16.18 12.81 -13.16
CA LEU A 374 -16.14 11.63 -12.29
C LEU A 374 -15.41 11.93 -10.98
N ALA A 375 -14.30 12.66 -11.04
CA ALA A 375 -13.54 13.08 -9.86
C ALA A 375 -14.36 13.98 -8.94
N GLN A 376 -15.02 15.00 -9.49
CA GLN A 376 -15.82 15.95 -8.71
C GLN A 376 -17.03 15.24 -8.08
N ARG A 377 -17.70 14.35 -8.83
CA ARG A 377 -18.79 13.54 -8.29
C ARG A 377 -18.32 12.62 -7.16
N ALA A 378 -17.20 11.94 -7.33
CA ALA A 378 -16.63 11.07 -6.30
C ALA A 378 -16.18 11.86 -5.06
N PHE A 379 -15.56 13.04 -5.26
CA PHE A 379 -15.08 13.89 -4.18
C PHE A 379 -16.25 14.46 -3.36
N SER A 380 -17.28 15.01 -3.99
CA SER A 380 -18.44 15.58 -3.29
C SER A 380 -19.15 14.54 -2.42
N LEU A 381 -19.27 13.29 -2.88
CA LEU A 381 -19.83 12.20 -2.08
C LEU A 381 -19.05 11.90 -0.79
N ILE A 382 -17.72 12.09 -0.83
CA ILE A 382 -16.84 11.86 0.32
C ILE A 382 -16.78 13.09 1.20
N GLU A 383 -16.75 14.29 0.62
CA GLU A 383 -16.83 15.57 1.33
C GLU A 383 -18.10 15.68 2.18
N ASP A 384 -19.22 15.13 1.71
CA ASP A 384 -20.48 15.07 2.46
C ASP A 384 -20.41 14.11 3.68
N ASN A 385 -19.45 13.18 3.71
CA ASN A 385 -19.21 12.27 4.83
C ASN A 385 -17.90 12.63 5.55
N GLU A 386 -17.92 13.52 6.56
CA GLU A 386 -16.65 13.92 7.21
C GLU A 386 -15.91 12.80 7.96
N ILE A 387 -16.53 11.67 8.30
CA ILE A 387 -15.77 10.50 8.81
C ILE A 387 -14.86 9.96 7.70
N LEU A 388 -15.42 9.65 6.53
CA LEU A 388 -14.62 9.19 5.39
C LEU A 388 -13.68 10.27 4.87
N PHE A 389 -14.14 11.52 4.78
CA PHE A 389 -13.33 12.66 4.35
C PHE A 389 -12.11 12.87 5.24
N THR A 390 -12.30 12.80 6.57
CA THR A 390 -11.20 12.93 7.52
C THR A 390 -10.25 11.74 7.38
N MET A 391 -10.73 10.50 7.34
CA MET A 391 -9.87 9.33 7.11
C MET A 391 -9.06 9.41 5.80
N CYS A 392 -9.57 10.09 4.77
CA CYS A 392 -8.89 10.32 3.50
C CYS A 392 -7.65 11.22 3.59
N PHE A 393 -7.28 11.74 4.77
CA PHE A 393 -5.95 12.32 4.97
C PHE A 393 -4.85 11.26 4.77
N VAL A 394 -5.14 9.98 5.05
CA VAL A 394 -4.22 8.86 4.82
C VAL A 394 -4.32 8.45 3.35
N PRO A 395 -3.24 8.55 2.55
CA PRO A 395 -3.27 8.24 1.12
C PRO A 395 -3.75 6.82 0.78
N LEU A 396 -3.48 5.84 1.65
CA LEU A 396 -3.98 4.48 1.48
C LEU A 396 -5.52 4.43 1.57
N VAL A 397 -6.14 5.18 2.48
CA VAL A 397 -7.60 5.25 2.58
C VAL A 397 -8.18 5.96 1.37
N SER A 398 -7.59 7.09 0.93
CA SER A 398 -8.01 7.78 -0.30
C SER A 398 -7.97 6.84 -1.52
N TRP A 399 -6.94 5.99 -1.60
CA TRP A 399 -6.82 4.97 -2.66
C TRP A 399 -7.94 3.92 -2.59
N ILE A 400 -8.28 3.41 -1.40
CA ILE A 400 -9.37 2.43 -1.19
C ILE A 400 -10.70 3.04 -1.61
N VAL A 401 -10.97 4.27 -1.15
CA VAL A 401 -12.19 5.02 -1.46
C VAL A 401 -12.35 5.20 -2.96
N CYS A 402 -11.32 5.75 -3.62
CA CYS A 402 -11.38 6.00 -5.06
C CYS A 402 -11.56 4.69 -5.85
N THR A 403 -10.91 3.60 -5.42
CA THR A 403 -11.04 2.29 -6.06
C THR A 403 -12.46 1.74 -5.93
N CYS A 404 -13.05 1.80 -4.73
CA CYS A 404 -14.42 1.33 -4.50
C CYS A 404 -15.43 2.15 -5.30
N LEU A 405 -15.34 3.49 -5.24
CA LEU A 405 -16.22 4.37 -6.00
C LEU A 405 -16.11 4.14 -7.50
N LYS A 406 -14.89 4.03 -8.04
CA LYS A 406 -14.68 3.76 -9.47
C LYS A 406 -15.35 2.47 -9.90
N GLN A 407 -15.18 1.38 -9.15
CA GLN A 407 -15.77 0.08 -9.47
C GLN A 407 -17.30 0.12 -9.38
N GLN A 408 -17.87 0.86 -8.43
CA GLN A 408 -19.32 1.03 -8.30
C GLN A 408 -19.90 1.86 -9.46
N MET A 409 -19.19 2.90 -9.90
CA MET A 409 -19.53 3.69 -11.09
C MET A 409 -19.52 2.83 -12.36
N GLU A 410 -18.49 1.99 -12.53
CA GLU A 410 -18.37 1.06 -13.66
C GLU A 410 -19.51 0.02 -13.69
N ARG A 411 -20.04 -0.36 -12.53
CA ARG A 411 -21.20 -1.27 -12.39
C ARG A 411 -22.56 -0.56 -12.49
N GLY A 412 -22.58 0.77 -12.58
CA GLY A 412 -23.81 1.57 -12.61
C GLY A 412 -24.62 1.50 -11.31
N GLN A 413 -23.96 1.19 -10.18
CA GLN A 413 -24.59 1.06 -8.86
C GLN A 413 -24.69 2.41 -8.15
N ASP A 414 -25.56 2.48 -7.14
CA ASP A 414 -25.74 3.68 -6.33
C ASP A 414 -24.51 3.93 -5.43
N LEU A 415 -23.84 5.06 -5.67
CA LEU A 415 -22.62 5.45 -4.95
C LEU A 415 -22.90 5.88 -3.51
N SER A 416 -24.11 6.37 -3.25
CA SER A 416 -24.52 6.85 -1.92
C SER A 416 -24.49 5.74 -0.87
N GLN A 417 -24.73 4.50 -1.28
CA GLN A 417 -24.70 3.34 -0.37
C GLN A 417 -23.28 3.00 0.09
N VAL A 418 -22.27 3.27 -0.73
CA VAL A 418 -20.86 2.91 -0.44
C VAL A 418 -20.14 4.01 0.32
N SER A 419 -20.53 5.27 0.12
CA SER A 419 -19.94 6.43 0.80
C SER A 419 -20.67 6.82 2.10
N GLN A 420 -21.68 6.06 2.55
CA GLN A 420 -22.49 6.45 3.71
C GLN A 420 -21.79 6.22 5.06
N THR A 421 -21.03 5.14 5.19
CA THR A 421 -20.38 4.73 6.44
C THR A 421 -19.00 4.13 6.18
N ALA A 422 -18.12 4.14 7.18
CA ALA A 422 -16.79 3.53 7.05
C ALA A 422 -16.91 2.02 6.81
N THR A 423 -17.83 1.34 7.50
CA THR A 423 -18.08 -0.09 7.38
C THR A 423 -18.53 -0.48 5.97
N ALA A 424 -19.44 0.31 5.36
CA ALA A 424 -19.92 0.04 4.01
C ALA A 424 -18.79 0.10 2.97
N LEU A 425 -17.83 1.01 3.16
CA LEU A 425 -16.65 1.13 2.31
C LEU A 425 -15.75 -0.12 2.39
N TYR A 426 -15.45 -0.60 3.59
CA TYR A 426 -14.59 -1.78 3.78
C TYR A 426 -15.27 -3.06 3.27
N ILE A 427 -16.57 -3.21 3.51
CA ILE A 427 -17.35 -4.31 2.94
C ILE A 427 -17.32 -4.24 1.41
N CYS A 428 -17.52 -3.05 0.81
CA CYS A 428 -17.43 -2.87 -0.64
C CYS A 428 -16.05 -3.25 -1.17
N TYR A 429 -14.98 -2.83 -0.50
CA TYR A 429 -13.61 -3.19 -0.88
C TYR A 429 -13.43 -4.72 -0.88
N LEU A 430 -13.88 -5.41 0.17
CA LEU A 430 -13.80 -6.87 0.24
C LEU A 430 -14.66 -7.56 -0.83
N SER A 431 -15.91 -7.12 -1.04
CA SER A 431 -16.77 -7.64 -2.11
C SER A 431 -16.13 -7.51 -3.49
N ASN A 432 -15.26 -6.52 -3.68
CA ASN A 432 -14.54 -6.33 -4.95
C ASN A 432 -13.29 -7.20 -5.07
N LEU A 433 -12.70 -7.63 -3.95
CA LEU A 433 -11.58 -8.56 -3.93
C LEU A 433 -12.05 -10.02 -4.09
N PHE A 434 -13.19 -10.37 -3.48
CA PHE A 434 -13.80 -11.69 -3.60
C PHE A 434 -14.75 -11.70 -4.81
N THR A 435 -14.23 -11.93 -6.01
CA THR A 435 -15.03 -11.97 -7.26
C THR A 435 -16.17 -12.99 -7.14
N PRO A 436 -17.39 -12.69 -7.62
CA PRO A 436 -18.49 -13.65 -7.60
C PRO A 436 -18.17 -14.87 -8.48
N GLY A 437 -17.96 -16.03 -7.86
CA GLY A 437 -17.76 -17.31 -8.55
C GLY A 437 -16.39 -17.98 -8.34
N GLU A 438 -15.38 -17.24 -7.86
CA GLU A 438 -14.06 -17.79 -7.51
C GLU A 438 -13.82 -17.61 -6.02
N ARG A 439 -14.08 -18.66 -5.23
CA ARG A 439 -13.68 -18.67 -3.82
C ARG A 439 -12.15 -18.81 -3.73
N ILE A 440 -11.48 -17.67 -3.62
CA ILE A 440 -10.03 -17.58 -3.46
C ILE A 440 -9.59 -18.20 -2.11
N CYS A 441 -10.43 -18.10 -1.08
CA CYS A 441 -10.13 -18.58 0.28
C CYS A 441 -11.26 -19.46 0.85
N SER A 442 -10.91 -20.40 1.73
CA SER A 442 -11.89 -21.19 2.48
C SER A 442 -12.47 -20.40 3.65
N ASN A 443 -13.67 -20.76 4.12
CA ASN A 443 -14.27 -20.14 5.33
C ASN A 443 -13.38 -20.32 6.57
N GLN A 444 -12.66 -21.45 6.67
CA GLN A 444 -11.74 -21.70 7.78
C GLN A 444 -10.54 -20.75 7.72
N THR A 445 -10.01 -20.52 6.52
CA THR A 445 -8.93 -19.56 6.29
C THR A 445 -9.36 -18.13 6.66
N LEU A 446 -10.56 -17.71 6.22
CA LEU A 446 -11.10 -16.38 6.55
C LEU A 446 -11.35 -16.23 8.05
N ARG A 447 -11.88 -17.27 8.71
CA ARG A 447 -12.05 -17.27 10.17
C ARG A 447 -10.71 -17.14 10.89
N GLY A 448 -9.69 -17.90 10.48
CA GLY A 448 -8.33 -17.81 11.01
C GLY A 448 -7.75 -16.40 10.89
N LEU A 449 -7.99 -15.75 9.76
CA LEU A 449 -7.59 -14.36 9.51
C LEU A 449 -8.23 -13.38 10.50
N CYS A 450 -9.54 -13.51 10.68
CA CYS A 450 -10.31 -12.63 11.57
C CYS A 450 -9.92 -12.85 13.03
N GLN A 451 -9.71 -14.11 13.43
CA GLN A 451 -9.25 -14.45 14.78
C GLN A 451 -7.84 -13.89 15.05
N LEU A 452 -6.91 -14.04 14.11
CA LEU A 452 -5.57 -13.45 14.21
C LEU A 452 -5.64 -11.93 14.39
N ALA A 453 -6.54 -11.28 13.65
CA ALA A 453 -6.79 -9.85 13.76
C ALA A 453 -7.29 -9.49 15.17
N ALA A 454 -8.30 -10.21 15.69
CA ALA A 454 -8.87 -9.97 17.01
C ALA A 454 -7.86 -10.20 18.15
N GLU A 455 -7.10 -11.29 18.12
CA GLU A 455 -6.03 -11.54 19.09
C GLU A 455 -4.91 -10.50 18.99
N GLY A 456 -4.58 -10.09 17.76
CA GLY A 456 -3.66 -9.00 17.52
C GLY A 456 -4.19 -7.69 18.08
N ILE A 457 -5.49 -7.45 17.99
CA ILE A 457 -6.06 -6.24 18.55
C ILE A 457 -5.99 -6.27 20.08
N TRP A 458 -6.48 -7.35 20.68
CA TRP A 458 -6.46 -7.53 22.14
C TRP A 458 -5.04 -7.48 22.72
N GLY A 459 -4.08 -8.10 22.03
CA GLY A 459 -2.67 -8.12 22.43
C GLY A 459 -1.86 -6.90 22.01
N ARG A 460 -2.49 -5.86 21.43
CA ARG A 460 -1.83 -4.67 20.84
C ARG A 460 -0.67 -5.04 19.92
N LYS A 461 -0.83 -6.15 19.18
CA LYS A 461 0.15 -6.78 18.30
C LYS A 461 -0.23 -6.54 16.84
N ILE A 462 0.67 -5.88 16.11
CA ILE A 462 0.47 -5.50 14.70
C ILE A 462 1.33 -6.37 13.76
N LEU A 463 2.34 -7.07 14.31
CA LEU A 463 3.24 -7.98 13.59
C LEU A 463 3.01 -9.41 14.08
N PHE A 464 2.76 -10.32 13.14
CA PHE A 464 2.45 -11.73 13.41
C PHE A 464 3.52 -12.62 12.78
N ASP A 465 4.07 -13.56 13.54
CA ASP A 465 5.01 -14.54 13.00
C ASP A 465 4.31 -15.75 12.34
N GLU A 466 5.09 -16.64 11.71
CA GLU A 466 4.57 -17.87 11.09
C GLU A 466 3.92 -18.81 12.11
N GLU A 467 4.35 -18.77 13.36
CA GLU A 467 3.76 -19.58 14.42
C GLU A 467 2.40 -19.02 14.82
N ASP A 468 2.25 -17.68 14.89
CA ASP A 468 0.95 -17.04 15.06
C ASP A 468 0.01 -17.42 13.92
N LEU A 469 0.44 -17.35 12.66
CA LEU A 469 -0.35 -17.77 11.51
C LEU A 469 -0.76 -19.25 11.60
N ARG A 470 0.18 -20.13 11.94
CA ARG A 470 -0.04 -21.58 12.05
C ARG A 470 -1.04 -21.91 13.15
N ARG A 471 -0.96 -21.24 14.31
CA ARG A 471 -1.94 -21.38 15.41
C ARG A 471 -3.36 -21.05 14.97
N HIS A 472 -3.50 -20.11 14.04
CA HIS A 472 -4.77 -19.68 13.46
C HIS A 472 -5.18 -20.49 12.22
N GLY A 473 -4.47 -21.58 11.90
CA GLY A 473 -4.78 -22.44 10.76
C GLY A 473 -4.46 -21.83 9.39
N LEU A 474 -3.67 -20.76 9.35
CA LEU A 474 -3.26 -20.08 8.12
C LEU A 474 -1.99 -20.72 7.56
N GLN A 475 -2.09 -21.45 6.44
CA GLN A 475 -0.94 -22.05 5.77
C GLN A 475 -0.27 -21.05 4.82
N VAL A 476 0.96 -21.34 4.38
CA VAL A 476 1.73 -20.47 3.46
C VAL A 476 0.95 -20.16 2.17
N THR A 477 0.17 -21.12 1.66
CA THR A 477 -0.68 -20.96 0.47
C THR A 477 -1.82 -19.97 0.70
N ASP A 478 -2.43 -20.00 1.88
CA ASP A 478 -3.51 -19.08 2.27
C ASP A 478 -3.00 -17.65 2.40
N VAL A 479 -1.83 -17.50 3.04
CA VAL A 479 -1.21 -16.20 3.26
C VAL A 479 -0.78 -15.56 1.94
N SER A 480 -0.35 -16.38 0.98
CA SER A 480 -0.02 -15.90 -0.38
C SER A 480 -1.23 -15.25 -1.05
N ALA A 481 -2.42 -15.83 -0.92
CA ALA A 481 -3.65 -15.23 -1.43
C ALA A 481 -3.95 -13.88 -0.74
N PHE A 482 -3.81 -13.78 0.58
CA PHE A 482 -4.03 -12.51 1.29
C PHE A 482 -2.99 -11.43 0.97
N LEU A 483 -1.76 -11.82 0.62
CA LEU A 483 -0.73 -10.93 0.11
C LEU A 483 -1.09 -10.42 -1.29
N ASP A 484 -1.59 -11.30 -2.16
CA ASP A 484 -2.02 -10.95 -3.52
C ASP A 484 -3.30 -10.09 -3.52
N MET A 485 -4.16 -10.27 -2.52
CA MET A 485 -5.36 -9.45 -2.27
C MET A 485 -5.07 -8.15 -1.52
N TYR A 486 -3.81 -7.91 -1.13
CA TYR A 486 -3.36 -6.75 -0.36
C TYR A 486 -4.16 -6.53 0.92
N ILE A 487 -4.56 -7.61 1.58
CA ILE A 487 -5.07 -7.57 2.95
C ILE A 487 -3.88 -7.64 3.90
N PHE A 488 -2.92 -8.51 3.57
CA PHE A 488 -1.65 -8.63 4.26
C PHE A 488 -0.53 -7.95 3.49
N GLN A 489 0.51 -7.60 4.24
CA GLN A 489 1.84 -7.34 3.75
C GLN A 489 2.81 -8.18 4.60
N LYS A 490 3.75 -8.83 3.92
CA LYS A 490 4.84 -9.51 4.61
C LYS A 490 5.78 -8.43 5.13
N ASP A 491 6.07 -8.45 6.44
CA ASP A 491 7.07 -7.54 6.99
C ASP A 491 8.42 -7.94 6.40
N SER A 492 8.99 -7.04 5.62
CA SER A 492 10.23 -7.32 4.93
C SER A 492 11.38 -7.55 5.90
N GLY A 493 11.24 -7.14 7.17
CA GLY A 493 12.19 -7.26 8.26
C GLY A 493 12.31 -8.64 8.89
N CYS A 494 11.41 -9.59 8.67
CA CYS A 494 11.65 -10.97 9.11
C CYS A 494 10.99 -11.93 8.11
N GLU A 495 11.68 -13.00 7.66
CA GLU A 495 11.07 -13.94 6.68
C GLU A 495 9.77 -14.57 7.19
N ASN A 496 9.54 -14.49 8.49
CA ASN A 496 8.44 -15.16 9.13
C ASN A 496 7.38 -14.19 9.66
N TYR A 497 7.47 -12.87 9.44
CA TYR A 497 6.50 -11.92 10.02
C TYR A 497 5.60 -11.26 8.96
N TYR A 498 4.36 -11.01 9.36
CA TYR A 498 3.24 -10.57 8.54
C TYR A 498 2.49 -9.47 9.28
N SER A 499 1.92 -8.52 8.56
CA SER A 499 1.06 -7.48 9.13
C SER A 499 -0.09 -7.18 8.18
N PHE A 500 -1.18 -6.63 8.71
CA PHE A 500 -2.20 -6.04 7.85
C PHE A 500 -1.61 -4.82 7.12
N ILE A 501 -2.11 -4.52 5.93
CA ILE A 501 -1.64 -3.36 5.15
C ILE A 501 -1.81 -2.02 5.89
N HIS A 502 -2.77 -1.97 6.82
CA HIS A 502 -3.06 -0.85 7.71
C HIS A 502 -3.79 -1.35 8.96
N LEU A 503 -3.66 -0.65 10.09
CA LEU A 503 -4.31 -1.03 11.34
C LEU A 503 -5.84 -1.11 11.20
N SER A 504 -6.43 -0.20 10.43
CA SER A 504 -7.87 -0.23 10.16
C SER A 504 -8.38 -1.52 9.49
N PHE A 505 -7.53 -2.23 8.72
CA PHE A 505 -7.90 -3.56 8.21
C PHE A 505 -7.89 -4.59 9.34
N GLN A 506 -6.90 -4.52 10.22
CA GLN A 506 -6.84 -5.37 11.39
C GLN A 506 -8.06 -5.16 12.30
N GLU A 507 -8.43 -3.90 12.58
CA GLU A 507 -9.62 -3.54 13.37
C GLU A 507 -10.91 -4.00 12.66
N PHE A 508 -11.00 -3.85 11.34
CA PHE A 508 -12.12 -4.35 10.56
C PHE A 508 -12.26 -5.88 10.68
N PHE A 509 -11.19 -6.63 10.43
CA PHE A 509 -11.22 -8.10 10.52
C PHE A 509 -11.44 -8.59 11.96
N ALA A 510 -10.97 -7.85 12.97
CA ALA A 510 -11.29 -8.10 14.37
C ALA A 510 -12.80 -7.92 14.62
N ALA A 511 -13.41 -6.84 14.13
CA ALA A 511 -14.85 -6.63 14.24
C ALA A 511 -15.64 -7.76 13.56
N VAL A 512 -15.21 -8.22 12.38
CA VAL A 512 -15.82 -9.37 11.70
C VAL A 512 -15.71 -10.64 12.56
N PHE A 513 -14.58 -10.86 13.23
CA PHE A 513 -14.43 -12.00 14.13
C PHE A 513 -15.48 -11.98 15.23
N TYR A 514 -15.60 -10.86 15.95
CA TYR A 514 -16.59 -10.72 17.01
C TYR A 514 -18.03 -10.80 16.49
N ALA A 515 -18.29 -10.33 15.27
CA ALA A 515 -19.62 -10.37 14.67
C ALA A 515 -20.08 -11.77 14.21
N LEU A 516 -19.16 -12.61 13.74
CA LEU A 516 -19.50 -13.90 13.12
C LEU A 516 -19.10 -15.12 13.95
N TRP A 517 -18.05 -15.02 14.76
CA TRP A 517 -17.44 -16.17 15.46
C TRP A 517 -17.06 -15.92 16.92
N GLY A 518 -17.14 -14.68 17.41
CA GLY A 518 -16.81 -14.33 18.79
C GLY A 518 -17.89 -14.83 19.76
N GLU A 519 -17.46 -15.30 20.92
CA GLU A 519 -18.41 -15.80 21.95
C GLU A 519 -19.08 -14.66 22.73
N LYS A 520 -18.40 -13.51 22.91
CA LYS A 520 -18.93 -12.29 23.55
C LYS A 520 -18.23 -11.05 23.00
N VAL A 521 -19.01 -10.02 22.67
CA VAL A 521 -18.52 -8.69 22.25
C VAL A 521 -18.18 -7.83 23.47
N GLY A 522 -18.76 -8.15 24.63
CA GLY A 522 -18.60 -7.41 25.90
C GLY A 522 -17.16 -7.04 26.27
N SER A 523 -16.17 -7.91 26.08
CA SER A 523 -14.78 -7.61 26.46
C SER A 523 -14.16 -6.47 25.63
N VAL A 524 -14.50 -6.41 24.34
CA VAL A 524 -14.06 -5.35 23.42
C VAL A 524 -14.70 -4.01 23.80
N LEU A 525 -15.97 -4.08 24.22
CA LEU A 525 -16.75 -2.93 24.61
C LEU A 525 -16.30 -2.37 25.97
N GLU A 526 -15.86 -3.23 26.90
CA GLU A 526 -15.26 -2.83 28.18
C GLU A 526 -13.91 -2.11 27.98
N GLU A 527 -13.01 -2.64 27.14
CA GLU A 527 -11.74 -1.97 26.80
C GLU A 527 -11.99 -0.60 26.13
N CYS A 528 -13.08 -0.47 25.36
CA CYS A 528 -13.49 0.80 24.75
C CYS A 528 -13.81 1.89 25.79
N GLN A 529 -14.19 1.52 27.02
CA GLN A 529 -14.58 2.44 28.09
C GLN A 529 -13.41 3.05 28.85
N GLU A 530 -12.22 2.45 28.75
CA GLU A 530 -11.01 2.97 29.40
C GLU A 530 -10.45 4.18 28.64
N THR A 531 -9.90 5.17 29.38
CA THR A 531 -9.52 6.51 28.87
C THR A 531 -8.39 6.56 27.82
N ASP A 532 -7.92 5.41 27.34
CA ASP A 532 -6.82 5.25 26.37
C ASP A 532 -7.19 4.31 25.20
N SER A 533 -8.48 4.18 24.90
CA SER A 533 -9.10 3.12 24.07
C SER A 533 -9.02 3.28 22.54
N SER A 534 -8.13 4.14 22.04
CA SER A 534 -7.95 4.41 20.60
C SER A 534 -7.76 3.16 19.73
N PHE A 535 -7.28 2.07 20.35
CA PHE A 535 -6.95 0.81 19.70
C PHE A 535 -8.19 -0.08 19.41
N VAL A 536 -9.34 0.22 20.02
CA VAL A 536 -10.58 -0.57 19.90
C VAL A 536 -11.74 0.26 19.32
N THR A 537 -11.67 1.59 19.38
CA THR A 537 -12.70 2.51 18.88
C THR A 537 -13.16 2.21 17.45
N LEU A 538 -12.25 1.96 16.50
CA LEU A 538 -12.67 1.69 15.12
C LEU A 538 -13.27 0.28 14.96
N THR A 539 -12.80 -0.68 15.76
CA THR A 539 -13.41 -2.02 15.86
C THR A 539 -14.87 -1.90 16.32
N VAL A 540 -15.14 -1.07 17.33
CA VAL A 540 -16.51 -0.79 17.81
C VAL A 540 -17.32 -0.08 16.74
N HIS A 541 -16.78 0.92 16.03
CA HIS A 541 -17.46 1.53 14.88
C HIS A 541 -17.92 0.46 13.88
N PHE A 542 -17.02 -0.45 13.46
CA PHE A 542 -17.38 -1.50 12.50
C PHE A 542 -18.47 -2.44 13.03
N LEU A 543 -18.45 -2.80 14.31
CA LEU A 543 -19.49 -3.61 14.94
C LEU A 543 -20.87 -2.96 14.85
N PHE A 544 -20.98 -1.66 15.12
CA PHE A 544 -22.24 -0.94 14.92
C PHE A 544 -22.64 -0.94 13.45
N GLY A 545 -21.71 -0.73 12.53
CA GLY A 545 -21.98 -0.72 11.09
C GLY A 545 -22.47 -2.06 10.52
N PHE A 546 -22.21 -3.18 11.21
CA PHE A 546 -22.78 -4.49 10.84
C PHE A 546 -24.25 -4.66 11.23
N LEU A 547 -24.81 -3.77 12.06
CA LEU A 547 -26.23 -3.84 12.44
C LEU A 547 -27.18 -3.51 11.27
N ARG A 548 -26.72 -2.76 10.27
CA ARG A 548 -27.51 -2.47 9.07
C ARG A 548 -27.75 -3.75 8.27
N ALA A 549 -29.01 -4.02 7.94
CA ALA A 549 -29.41 -5.25 7.25
C ALA A 549 -28.67 -5.50 5.91
N GLU A 550 -28.32 -4.44 5.17
CA GLU A 550 -27.60 -4.56 3.90
C GLU A 550 -26.13 -4.91 4.08
N THR A 551 -25.45 -4.30 5.06
CA THR A 551 -24.04 -4.58 5.38
C THR A 551 -23.91 -5.97 6.00
N ALA A 552 -24.82 -6.33 6.92
CA ALA A 552 -24.94 -7.69 7.47
C ALA A 552 -25.04 -8.72 6.34
N ARG A 553 -25.98 -8.56 5.40
CA ARG A 553 -26.17 -9.53 4.30
C ARG A 553 -24.92 -9.69 3.44
N LYS A 554 -24.27 -8.59 3.05
CA LYS A 554 -23.02 -8.65 2.25
C LYS A 554 -21.90 -9.32 3.03
N LEU A 555 -21.82 -9.07 4.35
CA LEU A 555 -20.85 -9.72 5.22
C LEU A 555 -21.11 -11.24 5.29
N GLU A 556 -22.36 -11.64 5.51
CA GLU A 556 -22.78 -13.04 5.54
C GLU A 556 -22.52 -13.75 4.20
N GLU A 557 -22.67 -13.06 3.07
CA GLU A 557 -22.34 -13.57 1.73
C GLU A 557 -20.83 -13.79 1.57
N ILE A 558 -20.00 -12.81 1.92
CA ILE A 558 -18.53 -12.87 1.81
C ILE A 558 -17.97 -14.02 2.66
N PHE A 559 -18.39 -14.10 3.92
CA PHE A 559 -17.86 -15.05 4.89
C PHE A 559 -18.65 -16.36 4.96
N SER A 560 -19.79 -16.43 4.26
CA SER A 560 -20.69 -17.59 4.23
C SER A 560 -21.04 -18.11 5.63
N CYS A 561 -21.34 -17.16 6.53
CA CYS A 561 -21.61 -17.38 7.95
C CYS A 561 -22.66 -16.37 8.41
N GLN A 562 -23.66 -16.80 9.17
CA GLN A 562 -24.73 -15.93 9.67
C GLN A 562 -24.26 -15.15 10.90
N MET A 563 -24.63 -13.88 10.96
CA MET A 563 -24.31 -13.03 12.10
C MET A 563 -25.19 -13.39 13.30
N SER A 564 -24.63 -13.43 14.51
CA SER A 564 -25.42 -13.70 15.72
C SER A 564 -26.39 -12.54 16.00
N GLN A 565 -27.63 -12.88 16.36
CA GLN A 565 -28.62 -11.91 16.81
C GLN A 565 -28.33 -11.35 18.21
N GLU A 566 -27.45 -12.01 18.97
CA GLU A 566 -27.05 -11.60 20.32
C GLU A 566 -26.24 -10.31 20.30
N ILE A 567 -25.50 -10.04 19.22
CA ILE A 567 -24.66 -8.84 19.07
C ILE A 567 -25.49 -7.56 19.14
N LYS A 568 -26.68 -7.54 18.51
CA LYS A 568 -27.60 -6.39 18.59
C LYS A 568 -28.02 -6.12 20.03
N LEU A 569 -28.23 -7.17 20.83
CA LEU A 569 -28.61 -7.06 22.24
C LEU A 569 -27.42 -6.60 23.12
N GLU A 570 -26.24 -7.18 22.92
CA GLU A 570 -25.02 -6.79 23.65
C GLU A 570 -24.64 -5.33 23.39
N LEU A 571 -24.65 -4.90 22.12
CA LEU A 571 -24.37 -3.50 21.76
C LEU A 571 -25.40 -2.55 22.37
N LEU A 572 -26.69 -2.91 22.36
CA LEU A 572 -27.73 -2.09 22.98
C LEU A 572 -27.52 -1.95 24.51
N GLN A 573 -27.20 -3.05 25.19
CA GLN A 573 -26.90 -3.05 26.63
C GLN A 573 -25.68 -2.20 26.97
N TRP A 574 -24.64 -2.26 26.14
CA TRP A 574 -23.46 -1.42 26.30
C TRP A 574 -23.77 0.06 26.08
N VAL A 575 -24.52 0.41 25.02
CA VAL A 575 -24.97 1.79 24.78
C VAL A 575 -25.71 2.34 26.00
N HIS A 576 -26.59 1.55 26.62
CA HIS A 576 -27.30 1.99 27.83
C HIS A 576 -26.33 2.29 28.98
N SER A 577 -25.39 1.38 29.25
CA SER A 577 -24.36 1.59 30.28
C SER A 577 -23.51 2.83 29.99
N GLU A 578 -23.19 3.07 28.73
CA GLU A 578 -22.37 4.21 28.29
C GLU A 578 -23.12 5.54 28.40
N ILE A 579 -24.42 5.56 28.09
CA ILE A 579 -25.29 6.73 28.31
C ILE A 579 -25.34 7.12 29.78
N GLU A 580 -25.54 6.14 30.68
CA GLU A 580 -25.55 6.39 32.12
C GLU A 580 -24.21 6.94 32.62
N ARG A 581 -23.11 6.45 32.05
CA ARG A 581 -21.75 6.92 32.37
C ARG A 581 -21.54 8.36 31.91
N CYS A 582 -21.90 8.67 30.67
CA CYS A 582 -21.80 10.02 30.09
C CYS A 582 -22.61 11.05 30.88
N GLN A 583 -23.81 10.68 31.36
CA GLN A 583 -24.65 11.53 32.20
C GLN A 583 -24.01 11.80 33.57
N LYS A 584 -23.19 10.88 34.10
CA LYS A 584 -22.49 11.03 35.38
C LYS A 584 -21.15 11.80 35.24
N SER A 585 -20.45 11.64 34.12
CA SER A 585 -19.07 12.14 33.94
C SER A 585 -18.95 13.56 33.40
N SER A 586 -20.03 14.17 32.88
CA SER A 586 -20.05 15.56 32.36
C SER A 586 -19.01 15.87 31.27
N LEU A 587 -18.52 14.87 30.53
CA LEU A 587 -17.49 15.03 29.49
C LEU A 587 -18.14 15.04 28.08
N PRO A 588 -18.20 16.18 27.38
CA PRO A 588 -18.90 16.29 26.08
C PRO A 588 -18.28 15.44 24.94
N GLY A 589 -17.00 15.05 25.06
CA GLY A 589 -16.30 14.27 24.03
C GLY A 589 -16.79 12.83 23.88
N GLN A 590 -17.14 12.17 24.99
CA GLN A 590 -17.59 10.77 25.00
C GLN A 590 -18.99 10.61 24.37
N VAL A 591 -19.86 11.60 24.52
CA VAL A 591 -21.19 11.59 23.92
C VAL A 591 -21.10 11.71 22.39
N LEU A 592 -20.17 12.50 21.85
CA LEU A 592 -19.99 12.63 20.40
C LEU A 592 -19.49 11.34 19.76
N GLU A 593 -18.57 10.64 20.43
CA GLU A 593 -18.07 9.33 19.99
C GLU A 593 -19.19 8.28 20.00
N LEU A 594 -20.00 8.23 21.07
CA LEU A 594 -21.17 7.36 21.13
C LEU A 594 -22.17 7.66 20.00
N MET A 595 -22.41 8.93 19.70
CA MET A 595 -23.29 9.33 18.60
C MET A 595 -22.72 8.93 17.23
N ALA A 596 -21.39 8.93 17.06
CA ALA A 596 -20.76 8.43 15.86
C ALA A 596 -20.95 6.92 15.67
N PHE A 597 -20.88 6.12 16.76
CA PHE A 597 -21.24 4.69 16.71
C PHE A 597 -22.70 4.49 16.29
N LEU A 598 -23.63 5.27 16.85
CA LEU A 598 -25.04 5.20 16.48
C LEU A 598 -25.27 5.59 15.01
N TYR A 599 -24.57 6.62 14.52
CA TYR A 599 -24.63 6.99 13.12
C TYR A 599 -24.12 5.86 12.22
N GLU A 600 -23.04 5.18 12.59
CA GLU A 600 -22.47 4.07 11.81
C GLU A 600 -23.46 2.91 11.65
N ALA A 601 -24.32 2.66 12.64
CA ALA A 601 -25.32 1.58 12.60
C ALA A 601 -26.39 1.74 11.53
N GLN A 602 -26.82 2.99 11.22
CA GLN A 602 -27.88 3.28 10.25
C GLN A 602 -29.16 2.40 10.39
N ASP A 603 -29.43 1.83 11.57
CA ASP A 603 -30.58 0.96 11.87
C ASP A 603 -31.62 1.73 12.68
N GLU A 604 -32.69 2.14 12.00
CA GLU A 604 -33.75 3.00 12.53
C GLU A 604 -34.38 2.48 13.84
N GLU A 605 -34.59 1.17 13.93
CA GLU A 605 -35.16 0.51 15.12
C GLU A 605 -34.17 0.58 16.30
N PHE A 606 -32.93 0.17 16.06
CA PHE A 606 -31.87 0.22 17.06
C PHE A 606 -31.63 1.63 17.58
N LEU A 607 -31.56 2.63 16.69
CA LEU A 607 -31.41 4.03 17.07
C LEU A 607 -32.59 4.50 17.93
N THR A 608 -33.81 4.11 17.60
CA THR A 608 -34.99 4.48 18.40
C THR A 608 -34.91 3.91 19.82
N MET A 609 -34.46 2.65 19.96
CA MET A 609 -34.27 2.00 21.27
C MET A 609 -33.15 2.68 22.07
N ALA A 610 -31.99 2.91 21.45
CA ALA A 610 -30.84 3.57 22.08
C ALA A 610 -31.19 5.01 22.51
N MET A 611 -31.83 5.78 21.62
CA MET A 611 -32.15 7.19 21.86
C MET A 611 -33.24 7.39 22.93
N HIS A 612 -34.06 6.38 23.23
CA HIS A 612 -35.08 6.48 24.29
C HIS A 612 -34.45 6.77 25.67
N HIS A 613 -33.26 6.23 25.95
CA HIS A 613 -32.60 6.27 27.25
C HIS A 613 -31.88 7.59 27.57
N PHE A 614 -31.65 8.46 26.58
CA PHE A 614 -31.06 9.80 26.81
C PHE A 614 -32.05 10.75 27.50
N GLN A 615 -31.87 11.07 28.77
CA GLN A 615 -32.76 12.03 29.47
C GLN A 615 -32.38 13.49 29.17
N GLU A 616 -31.07 13.75 29.13
CA GLU A 616 -30.45 15.04 28.84
C GLU A 616 -29.25 14.84 27.91
N ILE A 617 -29.06 15.76 26.97
CA ILE A 617 -27.90 15.79 26.07
C ILE A 617 -27.30 17.20 26.13
N THR A 618 -26.05 17.28 26.56
CA THR A 618 -25.26 18.51 26.56
C THR A 618 -24.06 18.31 25.65
N LEU A 619 -24.03 19.06 24.55
CA LEU A 619 -23.04 18.89 23.50
C LEU A 619 -22.48 20.22 23.03
N ASN A 620 -21.17 20.21 22.75
CA ASN A 620 -20.49 21.30 22.09
C ASN A 620 -20.21 20.88 20.65
N ILE A 621 -21.00 21.40 19.71
CA ILE A 621 -20.84 21.15 18.29
C ILE A 621 -19.78 22.11 17.76
N ARG A 622 -18.75 21.53 17.15
CA ARG A 622 -17.63 22.22 16.50
C ARG A 622 -17.62 22.03 14.99
N THR A 623 -18.31 21.02 14.46
CA THR A 623 -18.29 20.68 13.02
C THR A 623 -19.68 20.41 12.45
N LYS A 624 -19.77 20.43 11.11
CA LYS A 624 -21.01 20.19 10.36
C LYS A 624 -21.48 18.74 10.48
N ILE A 625 -20.60 17.74 10.58
CA ILE A 625 -21.02 16.34 10.79
C ILE A 625 -21.42 16.08 12.23
N GLN A 626 -20.80 16.72 13.23
CA GLN A 626 -21.34 16.62 14.60
C GLN A 626 -22.80 17.07 14.61
N PHE A 627 -23.13 18.12 13.86
CA PHE A 627 -24.52 18.51 13.65
C PHE A 627 -25.34 17.48 12.85
N LEU A 628 -24.83 16.89 11.76
CA LEU A 628 -25.57 15.87 10.97
C LEU A 628 -25.80 14.56 11.73
N ILE A 629 -24.77 14.04 12.41
CA ILE A 629 -24.85 12.88 13.31
C ILE A 629 -25.90 13.15 14.39
N LEU A 630 -25.84 14.34 15.00
CA LEU A 630 -26.83 14.71 16.00
C LEU A 630 -28.21 14.87 15.40
N ALA A 631 -28.38 15.55 14.27
CA ALA A 631 -29.67 15.67 13.60
C ALA A 631 -30.24 14.28 13.26
N PHE A 632 -29.41 13.36 12.77
CA PHE A 632 -29.79 11.99 12.47
C PHE A 632 -30.29 11.25 13.72
N CYS A 633 -29.52 11.28 14.81
CA CYS A 633 -29.90 10.63 16.08
C CYS A 633 -31.10 11.31 16.76
N LEU A 634 -31.13 12.65 16.80
CA LEU A 634 -32.16 13.45 17.47
C LEU A 634 -33.51 13.35 16.76
N ASN A 635 -33.54 13.25 15.43
CA ASN A 635 -34.78 13.05 14.66
C ASN A 635 -35.52 11.76 15.05
N LYS A 636 -34.86 10.83 15.76
CA LYS A 636 -35.46 9.56 16.21
C LYS A 636 -36.06 9.62 17.61
N LYS A 637 -35.84 10.70 18.37
CA LYS A 637 -36.46 10.90 19.68
C LYS A 637 -37.61 11.90 19.60
N LYS A 638 -38.77 11.50 20.13
CA LYS A 638 -40.00 12.33 20.08
C LYS A 638 -40.01 13.49 21.10
N SER A 639 -39.25 13.41 22.19
CA SER A 639 -39.15 14.47 23.21
C SER A 639 -37.90 14.32 24.07
N PHE A 640 -37.28 15.44 24.46
CA PHE A 640 -36.18 15.51 25.44
C PHE A 640 -36.64 16.23 26.70
N HIS A 641 -36.03 15.93 27.86
CA HIS A 641 -36.29 16.70 29.10
C HIS A 641 -35.45 17.98 29.14
N PHE A 642 -34.16 17.90 28.77
CA PHE A 642 -33.28 19.04 28.55
C PHE A 642 -32.37 18.77 27.34
N PHE A 643 -32.17 19.78 26.49
CA PHE A 643 -31.28 19.73 25.32
C PHE A 643 -30.45 21.00 25.27
N PHE A 644 -29.16 20.89 25.57
CA PHE A 644 -28.23 22.02 25.59
C PHE A 644 -27.22 21.87 24.46
N LEU A 645 -27.37 22.71 23.43
CA LEU A 645 -26.45 22.81 22.31
C LEU A 645 -25.59 24.06 22.47
N THR A 646 -24.27 23.90 22.52
CA THR A 646 -23.34 25.02 22.37
C THR A 646 -22.65 24.90 21.03
N TYR A 647 -22.74 25.93 20.19
CA TYR A 647 -22.06 25.97 18.90
C TYR A 647 -20.85 26.90 19.02
N SER A 648 -19.65 26.33 19.04
CA SER A 648 -18.41 27.10 19.13
C SER A 648 -17.82 27.30 17.74
N THR A 649 -18.46 28.16 16.94
CA THR A 649 -17.74 28.81 15.84
C THR A 649 -17.02 30.01 16.41
N GLY A 650 -15.74 30.20 16.08
CA GLY A 650 -15.03 31.46 16.32
C GLY A 650 -15.61 32.67 15.56
N LYS A 651 -16.87 32.61 15.14
CA LYS A 651 -17.69 33.68 14.60
C LYS A 651 -19.12 33.44 15.08
N GLU A 652 -19.61 34.35 15.93
CA GLU A 652 -21.01 34.43 16.29
C GLU A 652 -21.88 34.37 15.02
N VAL A 653 -22.77 33.39 14.95
CA VAL A 653 -23.90 33.41 14.02
C VAL A 653 -25.15 33.45 14.89
N SER A 654 -25.81 34.61 14.83
CA SER A 654 -27.04 34.99 15.53
C SER A 654 -28.25 34.18 15.08
#